data_AF-A0A2D6KEL8-F1
#
_entry.id   AF-A0A2D6KEL8-F1
#
_cell.length_a   1.000
_cell.length_b   1.000
_cell.length_c   1.000
_cell.angle_alpha   90.00
_cell.angle_beta   90.00
_cell.angle_gamma   90.00
#
_symmetry.space_group_name_H-M   'P 1'
#
loop_
_entity.id
_entity.type
_entity.pdbx_description
1 polymer ?
#
loop_
_entity_poly.entity_id
_entity_poly.type
_entity_poly.pdbx_seq_one_letter_code
_entity_poly.pdbx_strand_id
1 'polypeptide(L)'
;MKLKTILVATLIIYISFINAYEVGVDYPAYDLTHGRWTGTGGGCIACTPITFENNTINVSRQPILLVHGWSNIANGNTEKDDEWKIEDYLRNEGYDVWRLDYYPANLSSRKNAGVVGESIGKILGEGYRDNGFDNVNVIAHSQGGLAVIGYIHNLGIDTNGNVFAYNDDINKIVTISSPLYGSYFANLVDGITNININEDHPYCQELIDGTAKPYNLFSVPSLNGNSEATKDFEIGSDYIWELFHSNELNKDVSYLTIAGHKLFDETSGGSPAYGYCLSNHDETNDGVVSTVYSHLLDENVPLVLLNNFHAVTSSIKDDFTSGQIANLFFKDELSRENVEDKIGNNEFFYESLSQTQTKEGAIIIDVDYSEIQLDDISINNDFENLSLEKNINTERWFYVDKSNIVPEQSIDFTTLIPFDNYKIAINGFYFIDIEVDSLTVSLLSLNLDSDADNFDIDIVGGSDCDDSRDLTYPGAFESCNLIDDNCIDDLEDDGFNETWFNETTNCGIGECSREGSYLCIIGEKEDTCAPGDPVDEIRGDGADNNCDGFIGDLSHLSNNETTINLSSENFTSHKVESDEKILIEFDFDVTRELLDIENFSIQQNSKESSYSYLIIGGLDLDSQNETKTIYLDKISDVTGLCIKDQEIESVNEFTLDCTGENEYWITCPGTTSDYGCELINNNTQYKITGLKHSAVKEQKEFCGDSICSEGESCSSCGVDCGSCPAPPSSGGGGGGGGSSSSSRSSGGSTTTSSASTGNDNQVIDDESIDEQVVDNEIEDIIINESEENQGNPLLEFFRNLINRFRPNITGAAIGGPESKQTIAYGLLFIGLVVFGWIGLRFLRKKESITRR
;
A
#
# COMPACT_ATOMS: atom_id res chain seq x y z
N MET A 1 -25.90 3.02 -23.90
CA MET A 1 -27.16 2.91 -23.13
C MET A 1 -27.79 1.52 -23.20
N LYS A 2 -28.53 1.11 -24.25
CA LYS A 2 -29.32 -0.15 -24.24
C LYS A 2 -28.56 -1.42 -23.78
N LEU A 3 -27.27 -1.55 -24.09
CA LEU A 3 -26.46 -2.69 -23.63
C LEU A 3 -26.18 -2.67 -22.11
N LYS A 4 -25.88 -1.50 -21.52
CA LYS A 4 -25.75 -1.34 -20.05
C LYS A 4 -27.06 -1.64 -19.33
N THR A 5 -28.21 -1.24 -19.89
CA THR A 5 -29.53 -1.54 -19.32
C THR A 5 -29.83 -3.04 -19.33
N ILE A 6 -29.41 -3.77 -20.35
CA ILE A 6 -29.56 -5.24 -20.41
C ILE A 6 -28.61 -5.90 -19.39
N LEU A 7 -27.33 -5.52 -19.34
CA LEU A 7 -26.38 -6.04 -18.36
C LEU A 7 -26.84 -5.83 -16.91
N VAL A 8 -27.29 -4.63 -16.56
CA VAL A 8 -27.83 -4.34 -15.21
C VAL A 8 -29.11 -5.14 -14.93
N ALA A 9 -30.00 -5.29 -15.90
CA ALA A 9 -31.20 -6.12 -15.72
C ALA A 9 -30.84 -7.61 -15.55
N THR A 10 -29.84 -8.13 -16.28
CA THR A 10 -29.37 -9.51 -16.13
C THR A 10 -28.68 -9.71 -14.79
N LEU A 11 -27.87 -8.75 -14.32
CA LEU A 11 -27.24 -8.79 -13.00
C LEU A 11 -28.27 -8.76 -11.87
N ILE A 12 -29.29 -7.89 -11.96
CA ILE A 12 -30.39 -7.84 -10.98
C ILE A 12 -31.18 -9.16 -10.98
N ILE A 13 -31.47 -9.76 -12.14
CA ILE A 13 -32.14 -11.07 -12.22
C ILE A 13 -31.24 -12.18 -11.64
N TYR A 14 -29.93 -12.12 -11.85
CA TYR A 14 -28.97 -13.09 -11.32
C TYR A 14 -28.86 -13.00 -9.80
N ILE A 15 -28.71 -11.79 -9.24
CA ILE A 15 -28.73 -11.53 -7.79
C ILE A 15 -30.08 -11.93 -7.18
N SER A 16 -31.20 -11.66 -7.87
CA SER A 16 -32.54 -12.10 -7.43
C SER A 16 -32.74 -13.62 -7.50
N PHE A 17 -31.91 -14.34 -8.26
CA PHE A 17 -31.90 -15.81 -8.30
C PHE A 17 -30.97 -16.41 -7.25
N ILE A 18 -29.85 -15.76 -6.93
CA ILE A 18 -28.95 -16.14 -5.84
C ILE A 18 -29.65 -15.97 -4.50
N ASN A 19 -30.25 -14.80 -4.23
CA ASN A 19 -31.03 -14.53 -3.02
C ASN A 19 -32.35 -15.34 -2.92
N ALA A 20 -32.63 -16.20 -3.90
CA ALA A 20 -33.74 -17.16 -3.88
C ALA A 20 -33.26 -18.62 -3.86
N TYR A 21 -31.95 -18.86 -3.71
CA TYR A 21 -31.33 -20.18 -3.64
C TYR A 21 -30.73 -20.51 -2.26
N GLU A 22 -30.71 -19.55 -1.34
CA GLU A 22 -30.58 -19.83 0.09
C GLU A 22 -31.96 -20.15 0.68
N VAL A 23 -32.00 -21.19 1.52
CA VAL A 23 -33.16 -21.70 2.27
C VAL A 23 -34.33 -22.24 1.43
N GLY A 24 -34.50 -23.56 1.42
CA GLY A 24 -35.76 -24.17 0.97
C GLY A 24 -35.69 -25.59 0.41
N VAL A 25 -35.16 -26.56 1.16
CA VAL A 25 -35.50 -27.97 0.87
C VAL A 25 -36.95 -28.19 1.31
N ASP A 26 -37.86 -28.22 0.34
CA ASP A 26 -39.31 -28.26 0.56
C ASP A 26 -39.73 -29.69 0.98
N TYR A 27 -39.69 -29.98 2.29
CA TYR A 27 -40.00 -31.30 2.83
C TYR A 27 -41.52 -31.59 2.82
N PRO A 28 -41.94 -32.83 2.46
CA PRO A 28 -43.36 -33.17 2.32
C PRO A 28 -44.10 -33.19 3.66
N ALA A 29 -45.25 -32.53 3.72
CA ALA A 29 -46.09 -32.48 4.91
C ALA A 29 -46.58 -33.89 5.33
N TYR A 30 -46.14 -34.36 6.50
CA TYR A 30 -46.69 -35.54 7.14
C TYR A 30 -47.97 -35.19 7.92
N ASP A 31 -48.99 -36.03 7.80
CA ASP A 31 -50.29 -35.89 8.47
C ASP A 31 -50.37 -36.88 9.64
N LEU A 32 -50.47 -36.37 10.87
CA LEU A 32 -50.82 -37.16 12.04
C LEU A 32 -51.89 -36.46 12.87
N THR A 33 -52.93 -37.22 13.18
CA THR A 33 -54.21 -36.73 13.70
C THR A 33 -54.24 -36.48 15.22
N HIS A 34 -53.07 -36.36 15.86
CA HIS A 34 -52.95 -36.04 17.29
C HIS A 34 -51.83 -35.00 17.48
N GLY A 35 -52.15 -33.83 18.04
CA GLY A 35 -51.16 -32.83 18.49
C GLY A 35 -50.84 -31.68 17.53
N ARG A 36 -51.82 -31.07 16.83
CA ARG A 36 -51.57 -29.87 15.99
C ARG A 36 -52.00 -28.56 16.64
N TRP A 37 -51.09 -27.58 16.68
CA TRP A 37 -51.41 -26.15 16.81
C TRP A 37 -51.45 -25.49 15.40
N THR A 38 -51.96 -24.26 15.31
CA THR A 38 -52.11 -23.54 14.03
C THR A 38 -51.35 -22.21 14.04
N GLY A 39 -50.23 -22.14 13.33
CA GLY A 39 -49.48 -20.91 13.08
C GLY A 39 -48.56 -21.08 11.87
N THR A 40 -48.59 -20.17 10.91
CA THR A 40 -47.89 -20.29 9.63
C THR A 40 -46.58 -19.50 9.60
N GLY A 41 -45.47 -20.19 9.43
CA GLY A 41 -44.12 -19.66 9.25
C GLY A 41 -43.12 -20.81 9.40
N GLY A 42 -42.10 -20.89 8.56
CA GLY A 42 -41.15 -22.02 8.51
C GLY A 42 -40.14 -22.02 9.65
N GLY A 43 -40.63 -22.07 10.90
CA GLY A 43 -39.81 -22.24 12.09
C GLY A 43 -39.63 -23.72 12.46
N CYS A 44 -38.72 -23.96 13.41
CA CYS A 44 -38.47 -25.26 14.02
C CYS A 44 -39.78 -26.01 14.37
N ILE A 45 -39.89 -27.25 13.91
CA ILE A 45 -41.12 -28.04 13.87
C ILE A 45 -41.48 -28.59 15.27
N ALA A 46 -40.50 -28.67 16.17
CA ALA A 46 -40.70 -28.92 17.60
C ALA A 46 -39.60 -28.19 18.38
N CYS A 47 -39.81 -26.95 18.83
CA CYS A 47 -38.86 -26.19 19.68
C CYS A 47 -39.52 -25.75 21.00
N THR A 48 -40.15 -26.71 21.66
CA THR A 48 -40.73 -26.55 22.99
C THR A 48 -39.94 -27.40 23.97
N PRO A 49 -39.41 -26.85 25.08
CA PRO A 49 -38.90 -27.69 26.15
C PRO A 49 -40.06 -28.55 26.67
N ILE A 50 -39.87 -29.88 26.72
CA ILE A 50 -40.93 -30.83 27.03
C ILE A 50 -40.71 -31.40 28.43
N THR A 51 -41.70 -31.25 29.30
CA THR A 51 -41.84 -32.14 30.47
C THR A 51 -42.51 -33.42 30.02
N PHE A 52 -41.97 -34.58 30.44
CA PHE A 52 -42.49 -35.88 30.05
C PHE A 52 -44.00 -36.01 30.29
N GLU A 53 -44.71 -36.67 29.36
CA GLU A 53 -46.16 -36.88 29.45
C GLU A 53 -46.54 -37.46 30.83
N ASN A 54 -47.34 -36.69 31.59
CA ASN A 54 -47.86 -36.94 32.95
C ASN A 54 -47.02 -36.46 34.16
N ASN A 55 -45.89 -35.78 34.00
CA ASN A 55 -45.16 -35.22 35.15
C ASN A 55 -45.61 -33.80 35.55
N THR A 56 -45.64 -33.52 36.86
CA THR A 56 -45.91 -32.19 37.43
C THR A 56 -44.62 -31.45 37.72
N ILE A 57 -44.47 -30.26 37.13
CA ILE A 57 -43.37 -29.31 37.39
C ILE A 57 -43.23 -29.08 38.90
N ASN A 58 -42.00 -29.13 39.40
CA ASN A 58 -41.66 -28.92 40.80
C ASN A 58 -40.69 -27.74 40.97
N VAL A 59 -41.26 -26.54 40.90
CA VAL A 59 -40.56 -25.24 41.08
C VAL A 59 -39.82 -25.07 42.41
N SER A 60 -39.98 -25.97 43.38
CA SER A 60 -39.20 -25.96 44.63
C SER A 60 -37.85 -26.70 44.53
N ARG A 61 -37.42 -27.07 43.32
CA ARG A 61 -36.17 -27.76 43.02
C ARG A 61 -35.41 -26.96 41.95
N GLN A 62 -34.07 -27.00 42.00
CA GLN A 62 -33.22 -26.40 40.99
C GLN A 62 -33.52 -27.04 39.62
N PRO A 63 -33.87 -26.26 38.58
CA PRO A 63 -34.05 -26.77 37.24
C PRO A 63 -32.71 -27.19 36.63
N ILE A 64 -32.70 -28.37 36.00
CA ILE A 64 -31.65 -28.84 35.07
C ILE A 64 -32.25 -28.99 33.67
N LEU A 65 -31.57 -28.49 32.65
CA LEU A 65 -31.91 -28.72 31.24
C LEU A 65 -30.95 -29.72 30.60
N LEU A 66 -31.48 -30.77 29.97
CA LEU A 66 -30.73 -31.70 29.13
C LEU A 66 -30.90 -31.29 27.65
N VAL A 67 -29.79 -31.11 26.93
CA VAL A 67 -29.75 -30.69 25.52
C VAL A 67 -29.05 -31.77 24.69
N HIS A 68 -29.75 -32.31 23.68
CA HIS A 68 -29.19 -33.35 22.80
C HIS A 68 -28.29 -32.76 21.71
N GLY A 69 -27.52 -33.63 21.04
CA GLY A 69 -26.67 -33.26 19.92
C GLY A 69 -27.34 -33.38 18.54
N TRP A 70 -26.48 -33.50 17.53
CA TRP A 70 -26.82 -33.62 16.11
C TRP A 70 -27.66 -34.87 15.83
N SER A 71 -28.85 -34.70 15.24
CA SER A 71 -29.71 -35.81 14.82
C SER A 71 -30.83 -35.36 13.88
N ASN A 72 -31.40 -36.34 13.16
CA ASN A 72 -32.55 -36.14 12.27
C ASN A 72 -33.82 -36.80 12.79
N ILE A 73 -33.75 -37.29 14.04
CA ILE A 73 -34.88 -37.81 14.78
C ILE A 73 -34.87 -37.14 16.14
N ALA A 74 -35.51 -35.97 16.24
CA ALA A 74 -36.12 -35.60 17.51
C ALA A 74 -37.27 -36.57 17.71
N ASN A 75 -37.08 -37.57 18.57
CA ASN A 75 -37.99 -38.70 18.68
C ASN A 75 -39.23 -38.29 19.48
N GLY A 76 -40.12 -37.52 18.84
CA GLY A 76 -41.48 -37.23 19.31
C GLY A 76 -42.38 -38.48 19.39
N ASN A 77 -41.84 -39.67 19.11
CA ASN A 77 -42.41 -40.94 19.51
C ASN A 77 -41.98 -41.27 20.94
N THR A 78 -42.96 -41.30 21.83
CA THR A 78 -42.86 -41.71 23.25
C THR A 78 -42.58 -43.21 23.45
N GLU A 79 -41.98 -43.89 22.48
CA GLU A 79 -41.62 -45.32 22.52
C GLU A 79 -40.19 -45.53 23.04
N LYS A 80 -39.99 -45.21 24.33
CA LYS A 80 -39.13 -45.85 25.35
C LYS A 80 -37.65 -46.23 25.13
N ASP A 81 -37.13 -46.34 23.92
CA ASP A 81 -35.80 -46.93 23.69
C ASP A 81 -34.67 -45.86 23.70
N ASP A 82 -35.02 -44.57 23.81
CA ASP A 82 -34.10 -43.42 23.73
C ASP A 82 -33.98 -42.59 25.03
N GLU A 83 -34.17 -43.19 26.21
CA GLU A 83 -34.14 -42.47 27.49
C GLU A 83 -32.75 -41.91 27.87
N TRP A 84 -32.68 -40.61 28.21
CA TRP A 84 -31.57 -40.02 28.98
C TRP A 84 -31.54 -40.65 30.39
N LYS A 85 -30.84 -41.78 30.59
CA LYS A 85 -30.82 -42.48 31.91
C LYS A 85 -30.28 -41.64 33.07
N ILE A 86 -29.55 -40.57 32.78
CA ILE A 86 -29.15 -39.52 33.73
C ILE A 86 -30.36 -38.79 34.37
N GLU A 87 -31.50 -38.68 33.68
CA GLU A 87 -32.69 -37.97 34.18
C GLU A 87 -33.20 -38.55 35.49
N ASP A 88 -33.43 -39.87 35.54
CA ASP A 88 -33.93 -40.55 36.74
C ASP A 88 -32.95 -40.41 37.90
N TYR A 89 -31.65 -40.45 37.65
CA TYR A 89 -30.63 -40.20 38.67
C TYR A 89 -30.75 -38.78 39.24
N LEU A 90 -30.75 -37.75 38.39
CA LEU A 90 -30.85 -36.35 38.82
C LEU A 90 -32.19 -36.05 39.52
N ARG A 91 -33.31 -36.62 39.07
CA ARG A 91 -34.61 -36.49 39.74
C ARG A 91 -34.60 -37.09 41.15
N ASN A 92 -33.88 -38.20 41.36
CA ASN A 92 -33.68 -38.82 42.67
C ASN A 92 -32.73 -38.01 43.57
N GLU A 93 -31.71 -37.37 43.00
CA GLU A 93 -30.80 -36.44 43.69
C GLU A 93 -31.46 -35.12 44.10
N GLY A 94 -32.66 -34.83 43.58
CA GLY A 94 -33.52 -33.74 44.07
C GLY A 94 -33.71 -32.57 43.11
N TYR A 95 -33.23 -32.67 41.87
CA TYR A 95 -33.46 -31.65 40.83
C TYR A 95 -34.85 -31.78 40.18
N ASP A 96 -35.28 -30.75 39.45
CA ASP A 96 -36.33 -30.91 38.44
C ASP A 96 -35.71 -30.86 37.05
N VAL A 97 -35.90 -31.92 36.27
CA VAL A 97 -35.15 -32.15 35.03
C VAL A 97 -36.04 -31.90 33.84
N TRP A 98 -35.54 -31.13 32.89
CA TRP A 98 -36.15 -30.77 31.62
C TRP A 98 -35.37 -31.38 30.47
N ARG A 99 -36.06 -31.64 29.35
CA ARG A 99 -35.42 -32.01 28.10
C ARG A 99 -35.77 -30.99 27.02
N LEU A 100 -34.75 -30.55 26.30
CA LEU A 100 -34.90 -29.79 25.07
C LEU A 100 -34.78 -30.76 23.89
N ASP A 101 -35.93 -31.20 23.39
CA ASP A 101 -36.04 -31.94 22.15
C ASP A 101 -36.34 -30.93 21.02
N TYR A 102 -35.39 -30.72 20.11
CA TYR A 102 -35.49 -29.74 19.02
C TYR A 102 -35.43 -30.37 17.61
N TYR A 103 -36.32 -29.96 16.69
CA TYR A 103 -36.42 -30.55 15.35
C TYR A 103 -36.51 -29.53 14.19
N PRO A 104 -35.66 -29.65 13.14
CA PRO A 104 -34.58 -30.63 13.00
C PRO A 104 -33.35 -30.26 13.85
N ALA A 105 -32.61 -31.26 14.34
CA ALA A 105 -31.43 -31.02 15.17
C ALA A 105 -30.14 -30.87 14.36
N ASN A 106 -30.23 -30.86 13.01
CA ASN A 106 -29.12 -30.61 12.08
C ASN A 106 -29.09 -29.16 11.55
N LEU A 107 -29.73 -28.22 12.28
CA LEU A 107 -29.60 -26.78 12.04
C LEU A 107 -28.27 -26.25 12.56
N SER A 108 -27.88 -25.07 12.06
CA SER A 108 -26.76 -24.27 12.57
C SER A 108 -26.78 -24.19 14.10
N SER A 109 -25.62 -24.34 14.71
CA SER A 109 -25.38 -24.20 16.15
C SER A 109 -25.80 -22.81 16.66
N ARG A 110 -25.72 -21.76 15.83
CA ARG A 110 -26.29 -20.42 16.13
C ARG A 110 -27.81 -20.45 16.31
N LYS A 111 -28.53 -21.18 15.43
CA LYS A 111 -29.99 -21.35 15.53
C LYS A 111 -30.36 -22.18 16.76
N ASN A 112 -29.59 -23.25 17.01
CA ASN A 112 -29.78 -24.11 18.18
C ASN A 112 -29.52 -23.34 19.50
N ALA A 113 -28.53 -22.43 19.52
CA ALA A 113 -28.29 -21.52 20.63
C ALA A 113 -29.49 -20.59 20.91
N GLY A 114 -30.12 -20.04 19.86
CA GLY A 114 -31.38 -19.28 20.01
C GLY A 114 -32.52 -20.12 20.60
N VAL A 115 -32.62 -21.38 20.19
CA VAL A 115 -33.61 -22.36 20.73
C VAL A 115 -33.33 -22.70 22.20
N VAL A 116 -32.06 -22.85 22.60
CA VAL A 116 -31.65 -23.04 24.01
C VAL A 116 -32.10 -21.85 24.85
N GLY A 117 -31.78 -20.62 24.43
CA GLY A 117 -32.17 -19.41 25.15
C GLY A 117 -33.70 -19.23 25.26
N GLU A 118 -34.44 -19.44 24.18
CA GLU A 118 -35.92 -19.39 24.22
C GLU A 118 -36.50 -20.45 25.18
N SER A 119 -35.86 -21.61 25.27
CA SER A 119 -36.28 -22.71 26.13
C SER A 119 -35.99 -22.45 27.61
N ILE A 120 -34.83 -21.89 27.95
CA ILE A 120 -34.48 -21.49 29.32
C ILE A 120 -35.42 -20.37 29.80
N GLY A 121 -35.70 -19.38 28.95
CA GLY A 121 -36.67 -18.33 29.24
C GLY A 121 -38.09 -18.86 29.51
N LYS A 122 -38.54 -19.88 28.76
CA LYS A 122 -39.80 -20.59 29.04
C LYS A 122 -39.77 -21.33 30.38
N ILE A 123 -38.71 -22.11 30.63
CA ILE A 123 -38.56 -22.89 31.88
C ILE A 123 -38.63 -21.98 33.10
N LEU A 124 -37.81 -20.93 33.17
CA LEU A 124 -37.79 -20.00 34.30
C LEU A 124 -39.13 -19.26 34.48
N GLY A 125 -39.89 -19.09 33.40
CA GLY A 125 -41.25 -18.53 33.38
C GLY A 125 -42.32 -19.39 34.07
N GLU A 126 -42.08 -20.68 34.31
CA GLU A 126 -43.02 -21.59 35.00
C GLU A 126 -43.08 -21.39 36.53
N GLY A 127 -42.40 -20.38 37.07
CA GLY A 127 -42.44 -20.00 38.49
C GLY A 127 -41.21 -20.38 39.31
N TYR A 128 -40.12 -20.78 38.68
CA TYR A 128 -38.82 -21.04 39.35
C TYR A 128 -38.23 -19.78 39.99
N ARG A 129 -38.36 -18.63 39.31
CA ARG A 129 -37.94 -17.32 39.83
C ARG A 129 -38.66 -16.93 41.12
N ASP A 130 -39.95 -17.27 41.25
CA ASP A 130 -40.72 -17.06 42.50
C ASP A 130 -40.20 -17.91 43.68
N ASN A 131 -39.40 -18.94 43.40
CA ASN A 131 -38.75 -19.82 44.38
C ASN A 131 -37.25 -19.54 44.56
N GLY A 132 -36.72 -18.48 43.93
CA GLY A 132 -35.32 -18.06 44.04
C GLY A 132 -34.35 -18.81 43.11
N PHE A 133 -34.87 -19.49 42.08
CA PHE A 133 -34.07 -20.06 41.00
C PHE A 133 -34.14 -19.14 39.78
N ASP A 134 -33.19 -18.22 39.68
CA ASP A 134 -33.08 -17.29 38.54
C ASP A 134 -32.31 -17.89 37.35
N ASN A 135 -31.59 -19.00 37.58
CA ASN A 135 -30.72 -19.69 36.62
C ASN A 135 -31.08 -21.17 36.46
N VAL A 136 -30.70 -21.75 35.32
CA VAL A 136 -30.77 -23.18 35.00
C VAL A 136 -29.36 -23.79 35.00
N ASN A 137 -29.25 -25.04 35.45
CA ASN A 137 -28.05 -25.85 35.25
C ASN A 137 -28.22 -26.67 33.96
N VAL A 138 -27.19 -26.85 33.15
CA VAL A 138 -27.33 -27.48 31.82
C VAL A 138 -26.40 -28.68 31.70
N ILE A 139 -26.90 -29.77 31.11
CA ILE A 139 -26.07 -30.87 30.61
C ILE A 139 -26.32 -30.97 29.11
N ALA A 140 -25.25 -30.95 28.33
CA ALA A 140 -25.31 -30.83 26.89
C ALA A 140 -24.42 -31.89 26.23
N HIS A 141 -24.98 -32.64 25.28
CA HIS A 141 -24.26 -33.72 24.58
C HIS A 141 -23.95 -33.33 23.13
N SER A 142 -22.75 -33.64 22.64
CA SER A 142 -22.35 -33.43 21.24
C SER A 142 -22.62 -31.98 20.81
N GLN A 143 -23.26 -31.73 19.66
CA GLN A 143 -23.62 -30.39 19.17
C GLN A 143 -24.47 -29.58 20.19
N GLY A 144 -25.15 -30.23 21.13
CA GLY A 144 -25.85 -29.53 22.21
C GLY A 144 -24.91 -28.67 23.05
N GLY A 145 -23.67 -29.11 23.27
CA GLY A 145 -22.67 -28.31 23.99
C GLY A 145 -22.30 -27.03 23.25
N LEU A 146 -22.11 -27.12 21.93
CA LEU A 146 -21.91 -25.97 21.05
C LEU A 146 -23.09 -25.00 21.10
N ALA A 147 -24.32 -25.50 21.02
CA ALA A 147 -25.52 -24.67 21.13
C ALA A 147 -25.61 -23.91 22.47
N VAL A 148 -25.29 -24.57 23.59
CA VAL A 148 -25.36 -23.94 24.92
C VAL A 148 -24.23 -22.93 25.13
N ILE A 149 -22.99 -23.25 24.74
CA ILE A 149 -21.86 -22.31 24.85
C ILE A 149 -22.07 -21.11 23.91
N GLY A 150 -22.54 -21.34 22.67
CA GLY A 150 -22.90 -20.26 21.75
C GLY A 150 -24.02 -19.36 22.25
N TYR A 151 -24.99 -19.89 23.02
CA TYR A 151 -25.97 -19.04 23.69
C TYR A 151 -25.31 -18.15 24.75
N ILE A 152 -24.42 -18.72 25.60
CA ILE A 152 -23.65 -17.97 26.60
C ILE A 152 -22.77 -16.89 25.93
N HIS A 153 -22.21 -17.17 24.76
CA HIS A 153 -21.35 -16.26 23.98
C HIS A 153 -22.15 -15.30 23.06
N ASN A 154 -23.48 -15.16 23.24
CA ASN A 154 -24.35 -14.29 22.43
C ASN A 154 -24.41 -14.60 20.92
N LEU A 155 -23.98 -15.80 20.49
CA LEU A 155 -24.03 -16.24 19.09
C LEU A 155 -25.40 -16.81 18.68
N GLY A 156 -26.38 -16.81 19.58
CA GLY A 156 -27.74 -17.27 19.33
C GLY A 156 -28.47 -16.41 18.30
N ILE A 157 -29.21 -17.04 17.37
CA ILE A 157 -30.09 -16.36 16.43
C ILE A 157 -31.46 -17.03 16.31
N ASP A 158 -32.49 -16.26 16.00
CA ASP A 158 -33.80 -16.78 15.59
C ASP A 158 -33.79 -17.25 14.12
N THR A 159 -34.89 -17.85 13.66
CA THR A 159 -35.03 -18.34 12.27
C THR A 159 -35.08 -17.24 11.20
N ASN A 160 -35.11 -15.96 11.61
CA ASN A 160 -35.04 -14.79 10.73
C ASN A 160 -33.65 -14.12 10.76
N GLY A 161 -32.69 -14.66 11.53
CA GLY A 161 -31.36 -14.08 11.73
C GLY A 161 -31.30 -12.96 12.78
N ASN A 162 -32.34 -12.76 13.60
CA ASN A 162 -32.27 -11.81 14.71
C ASN A 162 -31.44 -12.40 15.86
N VAL A 163 -30.51 -11.61 16.41
CA VAL A 163 -29.70 -12.02 17.56
C VAL A 163 -30.57 -12.31 18.79
N PHE A 164 -30.32 -13.45 19.42
CA PHE A 164 -30.88 -13.88 20.69
C PHE A 164 -29.81 -13.77 21.77
N ALA A 165 -29.82 -12.65 22.51
CA ALA A 165 -28.83 -12.36 23.53
C ALA A 165 -28.93 -13.29 24.75
N TYR A 166 -27.79 -13.54 25.38
CA TYR A 166 -27.68 -14.21 26.68
C TYR A 166 -28.34 -13.37 27.78
N ASN A 167 -29.01 -14.02 28.73
CA ASN A 167 -29.79 -13.34 29.79
C ASN A 167 -29.29 -13.66 31.19
N ASP A 168 -28.01 -14.03 31.34
CA ASP A 168 -27.38 -14.43 32.61
C ASP A 168 -28.17 -15.51 33.35
N ASP A 169 -28.75 -16.45 32.60
CA ASP A 169 -29.74 -17.43 33.04
C ASP A 169 -29.24 -18.89 33.06
N ILE A 170 -27.94 -19.10 32.80
CA ILE A 170 -27.21 -20.35 33.08
C ILE A 170 -26.24 -20.10 34.25
N ASN A 171 -26.10 -21.07 35.16
CA ASN A 171 -25.14 -21.01 36.27
C ASN A 171 -24.02 -22.05 36.09
N LYS A 172 -24.39 -23.28 35.71
CA LYS A 172 -23.45 -24.40 35.56
C LYS A 172 -23.74 -25.18 34.29
N ILE A 173 -22.72 -25.49 33.50
CA ILE A 173 -22.79 -26.32 32.30
C ILE A 173 -21.88 -27.55 32.41
N VAL A 174 -22.39 -28.71 32.01
CA VAL A 174 -21.60 -29.92 31.74
C VAL A 174 -21.70 -30.23 30.25
N THR A 175 -20.57 -30.20 29.54
CA THR A 175 -20.50 -30.72 28.16
C THR A 175 -20.07 -32.19 28.18
N ILE A 176 -20.65 -32.97 27.28
CA ILE A 176 -20.38 -34.41 27.13
C ILE A 176 -20.12 -34.70 25.64
N SER A 177 -18.90 -35.15 25.30
CA SER A 177 -18.52 -35.50 23.91
C SER A 177 -18.85 -34.40 22.90
N SER A 178 -18.70 -33.13 23.30
CA SER A 178 -19.03 -31.97 22.46
C SER A 178 -17.84 -31.61 21.56
N PRO A 179 -18.01 -31.38 20.25
CA PRO A 179 -16.92 -30.98 19.36
C PRO A 179 -16.61 -29.48 19.53
N LEU A 180 -15.99 -29.13 20.67
CA LEU A 180 -15.75 -27.74 21.08
C LEU A 180 -14.77 -27.01 20.16
N TYR A 181 -13.76 -27.70 19.61
CA TYR A 181 -12.89 -27.15 18.56
C TYR A 181 -13.23 -27.71 17.16
N GLY A 182 -14.40 -28.34 17.01
CA GLY A 182 -14.85 -29.01 15.79
C GLY A 182 -14.55 -30.52 15.75
N SER A 183 -14.75 -31.12 14.58
CA SER A 183 -14.45 -32.53 14.29
C SER A 183 -14.14 -32.70 12.80
N TYR A 184 -13.03 -33.38 12.49
CA TYR A 184 -12.67 -33.72 11.11
C TYR A 184 -13.68 -34.66 10.43
N PHE A 185 -14.48 -35.41 11.21
CA PHE A 185 -15.60 -36.17 10.65
C PHE A 185 -16.64 -35.26 9.97
N ALA A 186 -16.81 -34.02 10.44
CA ALA A 186 -17.66 -33.03 9.75
C ALA A 186 -17.02 -32.56 8.43
N ASN A 187 -15.74 -32.17 8.43
CA ASN A 187 -15.01 -31.79 7.20
C ASN A 187 -15.08 -32.89 6.12
N LEU A 188 -14.98 -34.16 6.56
CA LEU A 188 -15.17 -35.36 5.74
C LEU A 188 -16.62 -35.48 5.18
N VAL A 189 -17.63 -35.39 6.05
CA VAL A 189 -19.07 -35.49 5.68
C VAL A 189 -19.50 -34.38 4.72
N ASP A 190 -19.00 -33.16 4.91
CA ASP A 190 -19.35 -32.01 4.08
C ASP A 190 -18.64 -32.01 2.70
N GLY A 191 -17.69 -32.93 2.48
CA GLY A 191 -16.99 -33.11 1.19
C GLY A 191 -15.93 -32.03 0.92
N ILE A 192 -15.37 -31.46 1.98
CA ILE A 192 -14.43 -30.33 1.94
C ILE A 192 -12.98 -30.79 1.76
N THR A 193 -12.73 -32.06 2.06
CA THR A 193 -11.44 -32.71 1.92
C THR A 193 -11.23 -33.24 0.50
N ASN A 194 -9.99 -33.53 0.12
CA ASN A 194 -9.66 -34.24 -1.13
C ASN A 194 -10.10 -35.73 -1.16
N ILE A 195 -10.84 -36.22 -0.17
CA ILE A 195 -11.36 -37.60 -0.09
C ILE A 195 -12.85 -37.61 -0.42
N ASN A 196 -13.23 -38.45 -1.38
CA ASN A 196 -14.61 -38.53 -1.83
C ASN A 196 -15.29 -39.73 -1.18
N ILE A 197 -15.85 -39.56 0.03
CA ILE A 197 -16.49 -40.65 0.81
C ILE A 197 -17.52 -41.43 -0.01
N ASN A 198 -18.24 -40.78 -0.92
CA ASN A 198 -19.22 -41.44 -1.79
C ASN A 198 -18.58 -42.44 -2.78
N GLU A 199 -17.37 -42.14 -3.28
CA GLU A 199 -16.63 -43.02 -4.20
C GLU A 199 -15.69 -43.99 -3.48
N ASP A 200 -14.99 -43.53 -2.44
CA ASP A 200 -13.95 -44.30 -1.73
C ASP A 200 -14.49 -45.16 -0.57
N HIS A 201 -15.60 -44.74 0.05
CA HIS A 201 -16.21 -45.36 1.24
C HIS A 201 -17.75 -45.41 1.17
N PRO A 202 -18.35 -46.04 0.15
CA PRO A 202 -19.80 -46.01 -0.09
C PRO A 202 -20.66 -46.57 1.07
N TYR A 203 -20.12 -47.46 1.92
CA TYR A 203 -20.82 -47.91 3.13
C TYR A 203 -20.89 -46.83 4.20
N CYS A 204 -19.88 -45.96 4.29
CA CYS A 204 -19.93 -44.79 5.16
C CYS A 204 -20.87 -43.74 4.59
N GLN A 205 -20.92 -43.56 3.26
CA GLN A 205 -21.96 -42.73 2.64
C GLN A 205 -23.38 -43.27 2.92
N GLU A 206 -23.62 -44.59 2.84
CA GLU A 206 -24.90 -45.20 3.22
C GLU A 206 -25.29 -44.87 4.69
N LEU A 207 -24.33 -44.86 5.61
CA LEU A 207 -24.51 -44.50 7.03
C LEU A 207 -24.82 -43.01 7.19
N ILE A 208 -24.05 -42.15 6.52
CA ILE A 208 -24.16 -40.69 6.53
C ILE A 208 -25.51 -40.23 5.97
N ASP A 209 -25.94 -40.77 4.82
CA ASP A 209 -27.23 -40.49 4.18
C ASP A 209 -28.42 -41.14 4.88
N GLY A 210 -28.18 -42.06 5.83
CA GLY A 210 -29.23 -42.89 6.44
C GLY A 210 -29.92 -43.85 5.47
N THR A 211 -29.26 -44.20 4.36
CA THR A 211 -29.75 -45.19 3.39
C THR A 211 -29.26 -46.61 3.68
N ALA A 212 -28.36 -46.77 4.66
CA ALA A 212 -27.87 -48.03 5.18
C ALA A 212 -29.02 -49.00 5.49
N LYS A 213 -28.93 -50.21 4.93
CA LYS A 213 -30.00 -51.20 5.07
C LYS A 213 -30.01 -51.76 6.50
N PRO A 214 -31.17 -51.85 7.18
CA PRO A 214 -31.25 -52.36 8.54
C PRO A 214 -30.86 -53.84 8.59
N TYR A 215 -29.60 -54.12 8.97
CA TYR A 215 -29.09 -55.47 9.19
C TYR A 215 -29.59 -56.02 10.53
N ASN A 216 -30.86 -56.41 10.58
CA ASN A 216 -31.54 -57.26 11.56
C ASN A 216 -31.47 -56.90 13.07
N LEU A 217 -30.76 -55.83 13.47
CA LEU A 217 -30.74 -55.34 14.85
C LEU A 217 -30.68 -53.79 14.96
N PHE A 218 -30.53 -53.08 13.84
CA PHE A 218 -30.25 -51.65 13.83
C PHE A 218 -31.15 -50.89 12.86
N SER A 219 -32.05 -50.08 13.41
CA SER A 219 -32.50 -48.84 12.79
C SER A 219 -31.47 -47.76 13.12
N VAL A 220 -30.38 -47.71 12.37
CA VAL A 220 -29.42 -46.59 12.51
C VAL A 220 -30.14 -45.34 12.01
N PRO A 221 -30.31 -44.28 12.83
CA PRO A 221 -30.88 -43.03 12.36
C PRO A 221 -30.02 -42.46 11.23
N SER A 222 -30.65 -41.79 10.28
CA SER A 222 -29.90 -40.98 9.31
C SER A 222 -29.09 -39.93 10.03
N LEU A 223 -27.82 -39.76 9.64
CA LEU A 223 -27.00 -38.60 10.01
C LEU A 223 -27.33 -37.38 9.12
N ASN A 224 -28.04 -37.58 7.99
CA ASN A 224 -28.41 -36.60 6.95
C ASN A 224 -27.25 -35.90 6.22
N GLY A 225 -26.01 -36.36 6.39
CA GLY A 225 -24.86 -35.79 5.69
C GLY A 225 -24.71 -34.28 5.87
N ASN A 226 -24.30 -33.62 4.79
CA ASN A 226 -24.05 -32.18 4.74
C ASN A 226 -25.25 -31.38 5.26
N SER A 227 -25.03 -30.59 6.30
CA SER A 227 -26.08 -29.86 7.01
C SER A 227 -25.56 -28.51 7.52
N GLU A 228 -26.46 -27.60 7.92
CA GLU A 228 -26.03 -26.36 8.57
C GLU A 228 -25.29 -26.63 9.89
N ALA A 229 -25.63 -27.73 10.57
CA ALA A 229 -24.98 -28.16 11.80
C ALA A 229 -23.52 -28.55 11.57
N THR A 230 -23.24 -29.43 10.60
CA THR A 230 -21.88 -29.97 10.38
C THR A 230 -20.90 -28.86 10.02
N LYS A 231 -21.33 -27.89 9.21
CA LYS A 231 -20.55 -26.68 8.89
C LYS A 231 -20.14 -25.85 10.09
N ASP A 232 -20.97 -25.77 11.12
CA ASP A 232 -20.67 -25.04 12.37
C ASP A 232 -19.76 -25.85 13.32
N PHE A 233 -19.41 -27.11 13.00
CA PHE A 233 -18.47 -27.92 13.77
C PHE A 233 -17.42 -28.66 12.93
N GLU A 234 -17.20 -28.22 11.69
CA GLU A 234 -15.94 -28.45 10.98
C GLU A 234 -14.78 -27.82 11.76
N ILE A 235 -13.61 -28.46 11.73
CA ILE A 235 -12.36 -27.83 12.15
C ILE A 235 -12.11 -26.64 11.22
N GLY A 236 -11.79 -25.47 11.80
CA GLY A 236 -11.59 -24.21 11.08
C GLY A 236 -12.87 -23.41 10.77
N SER A 237 -14.06 -23.90 11.14
CA SER A 237 -15.32 -23.17 10.89
C SER A 237 -15.43 -21.84 11.66
N ASP A 238 -16.15 -20.88 11.08
CA ASP A 238 -16.34 -19.53 11.66
C ASP A 238 -17.01 -19.59 13.04
N TYR A 239 -17.92 -20.55 13.24
CA TYR A 239 -18.62 -20.69 14.50
C TYR A 239 -17.70 -21.15 15.63
N ILE A 240 -16.83 -22.13 15.37
CA ILE A 240 -15.80 -22.57 16.33
C ILE A 240 -14.77 -21.45 16.58
N TRP A 241 -14.37 -20.74 15.52
CA TRP A 241 -13.43 -19.61 15.63
C TRP A 241 -13.99 -18.49 16.51
N GLU A 242 -15.21 -18.01 16.24
CA GLU A 242 -15.87 -17.01 17.06
C GLU A 242 -16.06 -17.47 18.51
N LEU A 243 -16.33 -18.76 18.75
CA LEU A 243 -16.55 -19.28 20.10
C LEU A 243 -15.32 -19.13 21.01
N PHE A 244 -14.12 -19.44 20.51
CA PHE A 244 -12.92 -19.62 21.35
C PHE A 244 -11.71 -18.76 20.98
N HIS A 245 -11.58 -18.28 19.73
CA HIS A 245 -10.54 -17.31 19.38
C HIS A 245 -10.97 -15.87 19.74
N SER A 246 -12.25 -15.53 19.50
CA SER A 246 -12.76 -14.16 19.67
C SER A 246 -13.41 -13.85 21.02
N ASN A 247 -13.66 -14.85 21.86
CA ASN A 247 -14.39 -14.70 23.12
C ASN A 247 -13.75 -15.49 24.27
N GLU A 248 -13.45 -14.81 25.39
CA GLU A 248 -13.16 -15.49 26.66
C GLU A 248 -14.41 -16.22 27.19
N LEU A 249 -14.24 -17.35 27.88
CA LEU A 249 -15.35 -18.00 28.59
C LEU A 249 -16.01 -17.06 29.61
N ASN A 250 -17.35 -17.16 29.73
CA ASN A 250 -18.10 -16.34 30.68
C ASN A 250 -17.80 -16.74 32.13
N LYS A 251 -17.05 -15.88 32.83
CA LYS A 251 -16.54 -16.10 34.19
C LYS A 251 -17.62 -16.20 35.28
N ASP A 252 -18.87 -15.81 35.00
CA ASP A 252 -20.01 -15.99 35.89
C ASP A 252 -20.70 -17.37 35.72
N VAL A 253 -20.32 -18.14 34.69
CA VAL A 253 -20.76 -19.53 34.47
C VAL A 253 -19.66 -20.50 34.92
N SER A 254 -20.03 -21.56 35.64
CA SER A 254 -19.11 -22.68 35.91
C SER A 254 -19.21 -23.74 34.82
N TYR A 255 -18.07 -24.25 34.37
CA TYR A 255 -17.99 -25.28 33.32
C TYR A 255 -17.40 -26.59 33.86
N LEU A 256 -17.81 -27.71 33.26
CA LEU A 256 -17.19 -29.03 33.37
C LEU A 256 -17.23 -29.68 31.98
N THR A 257 -16.13 -30.29 31.57
CA THR A 257 -16.03 -31.03 30.31
C THR A 257 -15.88 -32.53 30.58
N ILE A 258 -16.63 -33.35 29.84
CA ILE A 258 -16.52 -34.81 29.86
C ILE A 258 -16.29 -35.27 28.41
N ALA A 259 -15.17 -35.92 28.15
CA ALA A 259 -14.79 -36.39 26.82
C ALA A 259 -14.59 -37.91 26.78
N GLY A 260 -14.76 -38.49 25.60
CA GLY A 260 -14.50 -39.90 25.34
C GLY A 260 -13.12 -40.15 24.76
N HIS A 261 -12.45 -41.18 25.27
CA HIS A 261 -11.07 -41.52 24.89
C HIS A 261 -10.92 -42.93 24.31
N LYS A 262 -12.03 -43.59 23.97
CA LYS A 262 -12.06 -45.00 23.56
C LYS A 262 -12.99 -45.26 22.37
N LEU A 263 -12.44 -46.04 21.43
CA LEU A 263 -12.93 -46.32 20.09
C LEU A 263 -14.25 -47.11 20.03
N PHE A 264 -15.00 -46.90 18.95
CA PHE A 264 -16.33 -47.48 18.73
C PHE A 264 -16.30 -49.01 18.49
N ASP A 265 -15.32 -49.54 17.77
CA ASP A 265 -15.18 -50.98 17.51
C ASP A 265 -14.73 -51.78 18.76
N GLU A 266 -13.89 -51.20 19.60
CA GLU A 266 -13.50 -51.76 20.92
C GLU A 266 -14.67 -51.90 21.91
N THR A 267 -15.86 -51.41 21.55
CA THR A 267 -17.09 -51.52 22.35
C THR A 267 -18.16 -52.40 21.71
N SER A 268 -18.06 -52.68 20.40
CA SER A 268 -19.17 -53.19 19.62
C SER A 268 -18.87 -54.54 18.98
N GLY A 269 -19.60 -55.57 19.42
CA GLY A 269 -19.73 -56.85 18.68
C GLY A 269 -20.60 -56.73 17.43
N GLY A 270 -20.54 -55.57 16.75
CA GLY A 270 -21.42 -55.14 15.68
C GLY A 270 -21.03 -55.67 14.30
N SER A 271 -21.77 -55.24 13.27
CA SER A 271 -21.49 -55.63 11.88
C SER A 271 -20.19 -55.00 11.38
N PRO A 272 -19.20 -55.79 10.91
CA PRO A 272 -17.92 -55.26 10.42
C PRO A 272 -18.02 -54.25 9.27
N ALA A 273 -19.16 -54.16 8.58
CA ALA A 273 -19.33 -53.37 7.37
C ALA A 273 -19.48 -51.86 7.60
N TYR A 274 -19.87 -51.41 8.80
CA TYR A 274 -20.09 -49.99 9.12
C TYR A 274 -19.30 -49.48 10.33
N GLY A 275 -18.69 -50.37 11.13
CA GLY A 275 -17.99 -49.98 12.35
C GLY A 275 -16.76 -49.10 12.12
N TYR A 276 -16.04 -49.33 11.02
CA TYR A 276 -14.86 -48.56 10.65
C TYR A 276 -15.17 -47.11 10.24
N CYS A 277 -16.43 -46.79 9.90
CA CYS A 277 -16.82 -45.43 9.50
C CYS A 277 -16.84 -44.45 10.67
N LEU A 278 -16.92 -44.96 11.91
CA LEU A 278 -16.95 -44.22 13.17
C LEU A 278 -15.87 -44.74 14.14
N SER A 279 -14.81 -45.34 13.59
CA SER A 279 -13.63 -45.78 14.36
C SER A 279 -12.42 -45.20 13.65
N ASN A 280 -11.71 -44.32 14.33
CA ASN A 280 -10.44 -43.77 13.87
C ASN A 280 -9.35 -44.23 14.83
N HIS A 281 -8.43 -45.08 14.41
CA HIS A 281 -7.46 -45.71 15.30
C HIS A 281 -6.21 -44.86 15.62
N ASP A 282 -5.98 -43.75 14.91
CA ASP A 282 -4.73 -43.01 14.95
C ASP A 282 -4.70 -41.82 15.93
N GLU A 283 -5.83 -41.46 16.54
CA GLU A 283 -5.91 -40.44 17.60
C GLU A 283 -6.86 -40.88 18.72
N THR A 284 -6.74 -40.32 19.94
CA THR A 284 -7.67 -40.64 21.04
C THR A 284 -9.02 -39.95 20.83
N ASN A 285 -10.07 -40.69 20.51
CA ASN A 285 -11.40 -40.14 20.18
C ASN A 285 -12.56 -40.98 20.74
N ASP A 286 -13.77 -40.47 20.58
CA ASP A 286 -15.03 -41.12 20.97
C ASP A 286 -15.82 -41.76 19.81
N GLY A 287 -15.16 -41.97 18.67
CA GLY A 287 -15.71 -42.43 17.41
C GLY A 287 -16.10 -41.32 16.43
N VAL A 288 -16.35 -40.10 16.91
CA VAL A 288 -16.72 -38.94 16.07
C VAL A 288 -16.05 -37.62 16.46
N VAL A 289 -15.56 -37.47 17.69
CA VAL A 289 -14.85 -36.29 18.18
C VAL A 289 -13.54 -36.71 18.85
N SER A 290 -12.44 -36.07 18.47
CA SER A 290 -11.14 -36.23 19.11
C SER A 290 -11.16 -35.67 20.54
N THR A 291 -10.45 -36.32 21.47
CA THR A 291 -10.40 -35.93 22.89
C THR A 291 -9.94 -34.47 23.04
N VAL A 292 -8.89 -34.10 22.31
CA VAL A 292 -8.29 -32.75 22.30
C VAL A 292 -9.31 -31.68 21.85
N TYR A 293 -10.21 -32.05 20.96
CA TYR A 293 -11.25 -31.18 20.41
C TYR A 293 -12.52 -31.11 21.29
N SER A 294 -12.56 -31.81 22.45
CA SER A 294 -13.79 -32.06 23.22
C SER A 294 -13.84 -31.47 24.63
N HIS A 295 -12.85 -30.67 25.02
CA HIS A 295 -12.72 -30.12 26.37
C HIS A 295 -12.23 -28.66 26.37
N LEU A 296 -12.04 -28.07 27.55
CA LEU A 296 -11.56 -26.69 27.76
C LEU A 296 -10.52 -26.62 28.90
N LEU A 297 -9.62 -27.61 28.98
CA LEU A 297 -8.69 -27.79 30.11
C LEU A 297 -7.59 -26.70 30.17
N ASP A 298 -7.27 -26.13 29.02
CA ASP A 298 -6.49 -24.91 28.79
C ASP A 298 -7.17 -23.67 29.40
N GLU A 299 -8.48 -23.54 29.22
CA GLU A 299 -9.31 -22.50 29.88
C GLU A 299 -9.54 -22.76 31.39
N ASN A 300 -8.76 -23.65 32.00
CA ASN A 300 -8.86 -24.09 33.40
C ASN A 300 -10.21 -24.77 33.75
N VAL A 301 -10.93 -25.29 32.75
CA VAL A 301 -12.16 -26.09 32.97
C VAL A 301 -11.77 -27.53 33.30
N PRO A 302 -12.29 -28.13 34.40
CA PRO A 302 -12.01 -29.53 34.70
C PRO A 302 -12.45 -30.47 33.58
N LEU A 303 -11.66 -31.51 33.36
CA LEU A 303 -11.87 -32.54 32.35
C LEU A 303 -11.99 -33.92 33.00
N VAL A 304 -13.03 -34.65 32.64
CA VAL A 304 -13.14 -36.09 32.89
C VAL A 304 -13.05 -36.86 31.58
N LEU A 305 -12.16 -37.84 31.51
CA LEU A 305 -12.12 -38.82 30.41
C LEU A 305 -12.78 -40.11 30.87
N LEU A 306 -13.90 -40.50 30.24
CA LEU A 306 -14.56 -41.80 30.47
C LEU A 306 -14.41 -42.72 29.24
N ASN A 307 -14.59 -44.04 29.43
CA ASN A 307 -14.61 -45.00 28.33
C ASN A 307 -15.99 -45.04 27.63
N ASN A 308 -16.01 -45.51 26.38
CA ASN A 308 -17.20 -46.00 25.67
C ASN A 308 -18.31 -44.97 25.41
N PHE A 309 -17.97 -43.81 24.87
CA PHE A 309 -18.98 -42.93 24.27
C PHE A 309 -19.40 -43.46 22.88
N HIS A 310 -20.57 -43.04 22.41
CA HIS A 310 -21.20 -43.45 21.13
C HIS A 310 -21.39 -44.97 20.86
N ALA A 311 -21.14 -45.84 21.83
CA ALA A 311 -21.16 -47.30 21.64
C ALA A 311 -22.54 -47.92 21.28
N VAL A 312 -22.51 -48.96 20.45
CA VAL A 312 -23.68 -49.60 19.81
C VAL A 312 -24.71 -50.22 20.78
N THR A 313 -24.26 -50.70 21.94
CA THR A 313 -25.14 -51.30 22.96
C THR A 313 -25.46 -50.35 24.11
N SER A 314 -24.82 -49.19 24.12
CA SER A 314 -24.72 -48.27 25.25
C SER A 314 -24.27 -46.92 24.72
N SER A 315 -25.18 -46.19 24.11
CA SER A 315 -24.94 -44.78 23.77
C SER A 315 -24.76 -43.96 25.05
N ILE A 316 -24.59 -42.63 24.96
CA ILE A 316 -24.56 -41.71 26.13
C ILE A 316 -25.72 -41.99 27.13
N LYS A 317 -26.81 -42.56 26.63
CA LYS A 317 -27.93 -43.16 27.36
C LYS A 317 -27.58 -44.31 28.33
N ASP A 318 -26.34 -44.71 28.54
CA ASP A 318 -25.95 -45.67 29.60
C ASP A 318 -25.03 -45.08 30.68
N ASP A 319 -24.61 -43.82 30.53
CA ASP A 319 -23.59 -43.24 31.41
C ASP A 319 -24.16 -42.65 32.71
N PHE A 320 -24.49 -43.56 33.63
CA PHE A 320 -24.78 -43.23 35.03
C PHE A 320 -23.61 -42.49 35.71
N THR A 321 -22.36 -42.76 35.30
CA THR A 321 -21.15 -42.13 35.86
C THR A 321 -21.10 -40.64 35.52
N SER A 322 -21.31 -40.24 34.26
CA SER A 322 -21.49 -38.83 33.87
C SER A 322 -22.57 -38.14 34.71
N GLY A 323 -23.67 -38.85 35.02
CA GLY A 323 -24.71 -38.34 35.93
C GLY A 323 -24.23 -38.07 37.34
N GLN A 324 -23.49 -39.02 37.93
CA GLN A 324 -22.91 -38.85 39.27
C GLN A 324 -21.89 -37.71 39.32
N ILE A 325 -21.07 -37.57 38.29
CA ILE A 325 -20.04 -36.53 38.18
C ILE A 325 -20.70 -35.15 37.99
N ALA A 326 -21.67 -35.02 37.09
CA ALA A 326 -22.44 -33.79 36.90
C ALA A 326 -23.13 -33.35 38.21
N ASN A 327 -23.65 -34.30 39.00
CA ASN A 327 -24.24 -34.00 40.31
C ASN A 327 -23.21 -33.52 41.35
N LEU A 328 -22.01 -34.12 41.40
CA LEU A 328 -20.90 -33.61 42.24
C LEU A 328 -20.56 -32.16 41.87
N PHE A 329 -20.43 -31.88 40.58
CA PHE A 329 -20.18 -30.54 40.06
C PHE A 329 -21.31 -29.54 40.38
N PHE A 330 -22.57 -29.92 40.20
CA PHE A 330 -23.70 -29.07 40.54
C PHE A 330 -23.79 -28.74 42.04
N LYS A 331 -23.30 -29.63 42.92
CA LYS A 331 -23.23 -29.42 44.37
C LYS A 331 -21.95 -28.73 44.88
N ASP A 332 -21.01 -28.36 44.00
CA ASP A 332 -19.68 -27.86 44.38
C ASP A 332 -18.84 -28.89 45.17
N GLU A 333 -19.10 -30.17 44.90
CA GLU A 333 -18.43 -31.34 45.47
C GLU A 333 -17.47 -32.02 44.47
N LEU A 334 -17.24 -31.43 43.29
CA LEU A 334 -16.29 -31.98 42.31
C LEU A 334 -14.85 -31.88 42.84
N SER A 335 -14.23 -33.03 43.03
CA SER A 335 -12.83 -33.15 43.45
C SER A 335 -12.29 -34.52 43.03
N ARG A 336 -10.98 -34.65 42.94
CA ARG A 336 -10.33 -35.93 42.62
C ARG A 336 -10.78 -37.07 43.55
N GLU A 337 -10.82 -36.85 44.86
CA GLU A 337 -11.25 -37.84 45.86
C GLU A 337 -12.69 -38.34 45.61
N ASN A 338 -13.59 -37.45 45.19
CA ASN A 338 -15.00 -37.81 44.95
C ASN A 338 -15.23 -38.50 43.59
N VAL A 339 -14.37 -38.22 42.60
CA VAL A 339 -14.45 -38.76 41.23
C VAL A 339 -13.71 -40.09 41.08
N GLU A 340 -12.60 -40.32 41.79
CA GLU A 340 -11.81 -41.57 41.73
C GLU A 340 -12.66 -42.84 41.95
N ASP A 341 -13.63 -42.79 42.88
CA ASP A 341 -14.56 -43.89 43.18
C ASP A 341 -15.76 -43.98 42.21
N LYS A 342 -15.78 -43.20 41.12
CA LYS A 342 -16.82 -43.21 40.07
C LYS A 342 -16.28 -43.68 38.73
N ILE A 343 -15.03 -43.35 38.44
CA ILE A 343 -14.36 -43.64 37.18
C ILE A 343 -13.72 -45.04 37.18
N GLY A 344 -13.64 -45.65 36.01
CA GLY A 344 -13.11 -46.98 35.77
C GLY A 344 -11.59 -47.03 35.53
N ASN A 345 -11.09 -48.20 35.14
CA ASN A 345 -9.70 -48.33 34.70
C ASN A 345 -9.49 -47.55 33.39
N ASN A 346 -8.36 -46.86 33.29
CA ASN A 346 -7.99 -45.96 32.19
C ASN A 346 -8.91 -44.73 32.04
N GLU A 347 -9.76 -44.44 33.01
CA GLU A 347 -10.52 -43.19 33.06
C GLU A 347 -9.76 -42.19 33.93
N PHE A 348 -9.90 -40.89 33.63
CA PHE A 348 -9.05 -39.85 34.21
C PHE A 348 -9.87 -38.63 34.63
N PHE A 349 -9.37 -37.93 35.64
CA PHE A 349 -9.85 -36.61 36.04
C PHE A 349 -8.67 -35.64 36.12
N TYR A 350 -8.76 -34.58 35.34
CA TYR A 350 -7.76 -33.52 35.24
C TYR A 350 -8.36 -32.19 35.67
N GLU A 351 -7.69 -31.54 36.61
CA GLU A 351 -8.03 -30.19 37.11
C GLU A 351 -7.19 -29.10 36.41
N SER A 352 -6.12 -29.48 35.70
CA SER A 352 -5.32 -28.59 34.84
C SER A 352 -4.43 -29.41 33.89
N LEU A 353 -3.97 -28.78 32.81
CA LEU A 353 -3.02 -29.36 31.83
C LEU A 353 -1.78 -29.98 32.49
N SER A 354 -1.29 -29.40 33.60
CA SER A 354 -0.13 -29.88 34.37
C SER A 354 -0.24 -31.34 34.88
N GLN A 355 -1.45 -31.92 34.85
CA GLN A 355 -1.74 -33.28 35.31
C GLN A 355 -1.79 -34.32 34.18
N THR A 356 -1.76 -33.89 32.91
CA THR A 356 -1.89 -34.75 31.73
C THR A 356 -0.60 -35.52 31.41
N GLN A 357 -0.72 -36.59 30.60
CA GLN A 357 0.42 -37.40 30.14
C GLN A 357 0.46 -37.58 28.62
N THR A 358 -0.52 -37.02 27.91
CA THR A 358 -0.53 -36.90 26.45
C THR A 358 0.67 -36.05 26.00
N LYS A 359 1.02 -36.11 24.72
CA LYS A 359 2.13 -35.35 24.12
C LYS A 359 1.75 -34.87 22.73
N GLU A 360 0.49 -34.52 22.59
CA GLU A 360 -0.17 -34.26 21.33
C GLU A 360 -1.18 -33.15 21.58
N GLY A 361 -1.20 -32.16 20.71
CA GLY A 361 -2.17 -31.06 20.67
C GLY A 361 -2.68 -30.89 19.25
N ALA A 362 -3.31 -29.76 18.96
CA ALA A 362 -3.71 -29.41 17.60
C ALA A 362 -3.57 -27.90 17.35
N ILE A 363 -3.70 -27.48 16.10
CA ILE A 363 -3.68 -26.06 15.71
C ILE A 363 -4.81 -25.74 14.74
N ILE A 364 -5.27 -24.49 14.78
CA ILE A 364 -6.10 -23.87 13.75
C ILE A 364 -5.52 -22.47 13.51
N ILE A 365 -5.17 -22.18 12.26
CA ILE A 365 -4.56 -20.92 11.83
C ILE A 365 -5.53 -20.19 10.89
N ASP A 366 -5.82 -18.93 11.20
CA ASP A 366 -6.47 -17.97 10.30
C ASP A 366 -5.39 -17.05 9.74
N VAL A 367 -5.41 -16.77 8.44
CA VAL A 367 -4.39 -15.94 7.78
C VAL A 367 -5.10 -14.91 6.92
N ASP A 368 -4.93 -13.63 7.28
CA ASP A 368 -5.36 -12.49 6.49
C ASP A 368 -4.22 -12.07 5.55
N TYR A 369 -4.56 -11.77 4.29
CA TYR A 369 -3.60 -11.54 3.21
C TYR A 369 -4.26 -10.84 2.01
N SER A 370 -3.49 -10.01 1.31
CA SER A 370 -4.00 -9.06 0.31
C SER A 370 -3.51 -9.29 -1.12
N GLU A 371 -2.25 -9.68 -1.31
CA GLU A 371 -1.60 -9.83 -2.61
C GLU A 371 -1.25 -11.29 -2.95
N ILE A 372 -0.63 -12.02 -2.02
CA ILE A 372 -0.04 -13.33 -2.28
C ILE A 372 -1.09 -14.42 -2.47
N GLN A 373 -0.69 -15.51 -3.12
CA GLN A 373 -1.49 -16.72 -3.18
C GLN A 373 -1.02 -17.69 -2.09
N LEU A 374 -1.87 -17.95 -1.08
CA LEU A 374 -1.63 -18.98 -0.08
C LEU A 374 -1.92 -20.37 -0.66
N ASP A 375 -0.90 -20.98 -1.28
CA ASP A 375 -0.98 -22.33 -1.87
C ASP A 375 -0.57 -23.45 -0.90
N ASP A 376 0.40 -23.19 -0.01
CA ASP A 376 0.92 -24.17 0.96
C ASP A 376 1.28 -23.49 2.29
N ILE A 377 0.80 -24.05 3.39
CA ILE A 377 1.21 -23.71 4.76
C ILE A 377 1.64 -24.99 5.45
N SER A 378 2.81 -24.95 6.10
CA SER A 378 3.31 -26.06 6.91
C SER A 378 3.82 -25.58 8.26
N ILE A 379 3.87 -26.49 9.24
CA ILE A 379 4.61 -26.28 10.48
C ILE A 379 5.83 -27.21 10.52
N ASN A 380 6.94 -26.72 11.06
CA ASN A 380 8.24 -27.37 10.96
C ASN A 380 9.01 -27.30 12.29
N ASN A 381 9.58 -28.41 12.74
CA ASN A 381 10.54 -28.44 13.85
C ASN A 381 11.84 -29.15 13.40
N ASP A 382 12.74 -29.47 14.32
CA ASP A 382 14.02 -30.15 14.00
C ASP A 382 13.84 -31.59 13.45
N PHE A 383 12.64 -32.16 13.50
CA PHE A 383 12.33 -33.56 13.22
C PHE A 383 11.26 -33.78 12.14
N GLU A 384 10.31 -32.84 12.01
CA GLU A 384 9.06 -32.97 11.27
C GLU A 384 8.80 -31.73 10.41
N ASN A 385 8.22 -31.97 9.23
CA ASN A 385 7.58 -30.95 8.38
C ASN A 385 6.16 -31.46 8.12
N LEU A 386 5.17 -30.73 8.61
CA LEU A 386 3.76 -31.10 8.61
C LEU A 386 3.00 -30.06 7.78
N SER A 387 2.63 -30.40 6.55
CA SER A 387 1.70 -29.60 5.74
C SER A 387 0.33 -29.53 6.40
N LEU A 388 -0.30 -28.36 6.33
CA LEU A 388 -1.66 -28.12 6.82
C LEU A 388 -2.68 -28.25 5.69
N GLU A 389 -3.93 -28.53 6.04
CA GLU A 389 -5.06 -28.51 5.13
C GLU A 389 -5.93 -27.27 5.35
N LYS A 390 -6.37 -26.66 4.26
CA LYS A 390 -7.28 -25.51 4.24
C LYS A 390 -8.74 -25.99 4.30
N ASN A 391 -9.53 -25.50 5.26
CA ASN A 391 -10.98 -25.59 5.21
C ASN A 391 -11.48 -24.68 4.07
N ILE A 392 -12.11 -25.24 3.05
CA ILE A 392 -12.54 -24.48 1.86
C ILE A 392 -13.73 -23.53 2.10
N ASN A 393 -14.46 -23.68 3.21
CA ASN A 393 -15.58 -22.80 3.55
C ASN A 393 -15.11 -21.48 4.17
N THR A 394 -14.01 -21.52 4.93
CA THR A 394 -13.57 -20.43 5.82
C THR A 394 -12.11 -20.02 5.63
N GLU A 395 -11.40 -20.74 4.75
CA GLU A 395 -10.00 -20.51 4.40
C GLU A 395 -8.96 -20.72 5.52
N ARG A 396 -9.40 -21.14 6.72
CA ARG A 396 -8.52 -21.50 7.85
C ARG A 396 -7.79 -22.83 7.67
N TRP A 397 -6.58 -22.91 8.21
CA TRP A 397 -5.68 -24.04 8.07
C TRP A 397 -5.58 -24.85 9.36
N PHE A 398 -5.52 -26.18 9.26
CA PHE A 398 -5.37 -27.10 10.39
C PHE A 398 -4.57 -28.33 9.96
N TYR A 399 -3.98 -29.06 10.90
CA TYR A 399 -3.24 -30.29 10.57
C TYR A 399 -4.17 -31.49 10.41
N VAL A 400 -3.89 -32.33 9.41
CA VAL A 400 -4.46 -33.68 9.31
C VAL A 400 -3.57 -34.61 8.49
N ASP A 401 -3.12 -35.72 9.08
CA ASP A 401 -2.58 -36.85 8.31
C ASP A 401 -3.69 -37.84 7.96
N LYS A 402 -3.71 -38.25 6.69
CA LYS A 402 -4.69 -39.11 6.03
C LYS A 402 -4.04 -40.38 5.46
N SER A 403 -2.74 -40.58 5.72
CA SER A 403 -1.92 -41.62 5.13
C SER A 403 -2.42 -43.05 5.41
N ASN A 404 -3.21 -43.23 6.47
CA ASN A 404 -3.80 -44.49 6.90
C ASN A 404 -5.28 -44.68 6.48
N ILE A 405 -5.89 -43.75 5.74
CA ILE A 405 -7.24 -43.96 5.17
C ILE A 405 -7.16 -45.00 4.06
N VAL A 406 -7.86 -46.13 4.21
CA VAL A 406 -7.86 -47.24 3.26
C VAL A 406 -9.26 -47.42 2.66
N PRO A 407 -9.45 -47.19 1.34
CA PRO A 407 -10.75 -47.32 0.67
C PRO A 407 -11.49 -48.62 0.98
N GLU A 408 -12.79 -48.48 1.23
CA GLU A 408 -13.73 -49.51 1.70
C GLU A 408 -13.36 -50.24 3.02
N GLN A 409 -12.30 -49.84 3.75
CA GLN A 409 -11.75 -50.61 4.88
C GLN A 409 -11.59 -49.84 6.20
N SER A 410 -11.00 -48.65 6.20
CA SER A 410 -10.85 -47.82 7.40
C SER A 410 -10.75 -46.33 7.06
N ILE A 411 -11.18 -45.48 8.00
CA ILE A 411 -11.05 -44.02 7.91
C ILE A 411 -10.20 -43.56 9.11
N ASP A 412 -8.96 -44.05 9.13
CA ASP A 412 -7.96 -43.72 10.16
C ASP A 412 -7.18 -42.47 9.74
N PHE A 413 -7.16 -41.46 10.61
CA PHE A 413 -6.51 -40.17 10.40
C PHE A 413 -6.04 -39.61 11.74
N THR A 414 -5.10 -38.68 11.75
CA THR A 414 -4.82 -37.89 12.96
C THR A 414 -4.87 -36.41 12.65
N THR A 415 -5.60 -35.67 13.48
CA THR A 415 -5.60 -34.21 13.52
C THR A 415 -4.59 -33.66 14.52
N LEU A 416 -3.86 -34.56 15.20
CA LEU A 416 -3.00 -34.22 16.32
C LEU A 416 -1.55 -34.08 15.90
N ILE A 417 -0.91 -33.04 16.43
CA ILE A 417 0.49 -32.69 16.23
C ILE A 417 1.24 -33.01 17.54
N PRO A 418 2.45 -33.61 17.49
CA PRO A 418 3.27 -33.80 18.68
C PRO A 418 3.55 -32.50 19.46
N PHE A 419 3.68 -32.61 20.77
CA PHE A 419 4.09 -31.51 21.64
C PHE A 419 5.54 -31.10 21.34
N ASP A 420 5.72 -29.95 20.70
CA ASP A 420 7.02 -29.29 20.49
C ASP A 420 6.84 -27.81 20.12
N ASN A 421 7.96 -27.11 19.92
CA ASN A 421 8.02 -25.80 19.31
C ASN A 421 8.21 -25.96 17.79
N TYR A 422 7.35 -25.33 17.01
CA TYR A 422 7.36 -25.37 15.55
C TYR A 422 7.54 -23.96 14.97
N LYS A 423 7.96 -23.90 13.71
CA LYS A 423 7.95 -22.69 12.87
C LYS A 423 6.90 -22.85 11.79
N ILE A 424 6.03 -21.86 11.67
CA ILE A 424 5.08 -21.76 10.57
C ILE A 424 5.85 -21.32 9.33
N ALA A 425 5.61 -22.02 8.22
CA ALA A 425 6.13 -21.68 6.91
C ALA A 425 4.97 -21.46 5.94
N ILE A 426 4.88 -20.23 5.40
CA ILE A 426 3.94 -19.85 4.34
C ILE A 426 4.71 -19.87 3.02
N ASN A 427 4.20 -20.59 2.01
CA ASN A 427 4.82 -20.73 0.69
C ASN A 427 6.32 -21.15 0.72
N GLY A 428 6.75 -21.80 1.80
CA GLY A 428 8.13 -22.24 2.04
C GLY A 428 9.04 -21.27 2.82
N PHE A 429 8.55 -20.08 3.19
CA PHE A 429 9.28 -19.08 3.98
C PHE A 429 8.90 -19.16 5.46
N TYR A 430 9.89 -19.12 6.36
CA TYR A 430 9.71 -19.31 7.81
C TYR A 430 9.73 -17.95 8.54
N PHE A 431 8.68 -17.65 9.31
CA PHE A 431 8.46 -16.30 9.84
C PHE A 431 8.01 -16.28 11.31
N ILE A 432 7.20 -17.24 11.78
CA ILE A 432 6.66 -17.25 13.17
C ILE A 432 6.94 -18.57 13.90
N ASP A 433 7.38 -18.47 15.16
CA ASP A 433 7.46 -19.57 16.12
C ASP A 433 6.09 -19.80 16.80
N ILE A 434 5.67 -21.06 16.94
CA ILE A 434 4.44 -21.48 17.62
C ILE A 434 4.73 -22.66 18.56
N GLU A 435 4.19 -22.62 19.77
CA GLU A 435 4.21 -23.76 20.71
C GLU A 435 2.91 -24.56 20.56
N VAL A 436 3.04 -25.88 20.33
CA VAL A 436 1.89 -26.80 20.33
C VAL A 436 1.87 -27.50 21.68
N ASP A 437 0.97 -27.07 22.56
CA ASP A 437 0.88 -27.58 23.92
C ASP A 437 0.21 -28.97 24.00
N SER A 438 0.46 -29.69 25.09
CA SER A 438 -0.12 -31.03 25.29
C SER A 438 -1.61 -30.93 25.64
N LEU A 439 -2.45 -31.58 24.84
CA LEU A 439 -3.89 -31.66 25.05
C LEU A 439 -4.58 -30.28 24.98
N THR A 440 -4.17 -29.45 24.00
CA THR A 440 -4.73 -28.12 23.72
C THR A 440 -4.97 -27.93 22.22
N VAL A 441 -5.72 -26.87 21.86
CA VAL A 441 -5.87 -26.43 20.46
C VAL A 441 -5.38 -24.99 20.33
N SER A 442 -4.22 -24.78 19.70
CA SER A 442 -3.66 -23.44 19.49
C SER A 442 -4.42 -22.73 18.36
N LEU A 443 -5.16 -21.67 18.70
CA LEU A 443 -5.89 -20.82 17.75
C LEU A 443 -5.07 -19.56 17.43
N LEU A 444 -4.56 -19.45 16.20
CA LEU A 444 -3.64 -18.38 15.80
C LEU A 444 -4.19 -17.55 14.63
N SER A 445 -4.31 -16.24 14.81
CA SER A 445 -4.54 -15.30 13.72
C SER A 445 -3.21 -14.72 13.27
N LEU A 446 -2.98 -14.72 11.97
CA LEU A 446 -1.85 -14.11 11.29
C LEU A 446 -2.39 -13.03 10.36
N ASN A 447 -1.81 -11.83 10.44
CA ASN A 447 -2.00 -10.82 9.41
C ASN A 447 -0.69 -10.68 8.64
N LEU A 448 -0.77 -10.65 7.32
CA LEU A 448 0.36 -10.42 6.43
C LEU A 448 0.38 -9.00 5.84
N ASP A 449 -0.70 -8.23 6.06
CA ASP A 449 -0.95 -6.84 5.67
C ASP A 449 -1.41 -6.07 6.93
N SER A 450 -0.47 -5.84 7.84
CA SER A 450 -0.65 -5.36 9.20
C SER A 450 -1.01 -3.88 9.31
N ASP A 451 -0.70 -3.06 8.30
CA ASP A 451 -1.11 -1.65 8.21
C ASP A 451 -2.32 -1.39 7.29
N ALA A 452 -2.75 -2.41 6.52
CA ALA A 452 -3.94 -2.42 5.67
C ALA A 452 -3.83 -1.59 4.37
N ASP A 453 -2.64 -1.51 3.77
CA ASP A 453 -2.40 -0.84 2.48
C ASP A 453 -2.63 -1.73 1.24
N ASN A 454 -2.91 -3.03 1.45
CA ASN A 454 -3.17 -4.09 0.47
C ASN A 454 -1.91 -4.73 -0.17
N PHE A 455 -0.73 -4.57 0.42
CA PHE A 455 0.47 -5.34 0.10
C PHE A 455 0.83 -6.27 1.27
N ASP A 456 1.34 -7.46 0.97
CA ASP A 456 1.77 -8.39 2.03
C ASP A 456 3.27 -8.25 2.29
N ILE A 457 3.69 -8.52 3.54
CA ILE A 457 5.08 -8.48 4.00
C ILE A 457 6.05 -9.36 3.17
N ASP A 458 7.21 -8.80 2.82
CA ASP A 458 8.24 -9.39 1.95
C ASP A 458 8.70 -10.80 2.38
N ILE A 459 8.82 -11.02 3.69
CA ILE A 459 9.46 -12.21 4.27
C ILE A 459 8.70 -13.51 3.95
N VAL A 460 7.41 -13.43 3.64
CA VAL A 460 6.58 -14.57 3.20
C VAL A 460 6.38 -14.65 1.68
N GLY A 461 7.06 -13.78 0.93
CA GLY A 461 6.95 -13.66 -0.52
C GLY A 461 5.90 -12.65 -0.99
N GLY A 462 5.47 -11.73 -0.12
CA GLY A 462 4.77 -10.51 -0.50
C GLY A 462 5.73 -9.49 -1.12
N SER A 463 5.30 -8.23 -1.23
CA SER A 463 6.06 -7.17 -1.88
C SER A 463 6.26 -5.90 -1.03
N ASP A 464 5.65 -5.83 0.15
CA ASP A 464 5.86 -4.74 1.10
C ASP A 464 7.13 -4.93 1.96
N CYS A 465 7.92 -3.87 2.07
CA CYS A 465 9.19 -3.80 2.77
C CYS A 465 9.10 -3.26 4.22
N ASP A 466 7.99 -2.65 4.65
CA ASP A 466 7.74 -2.29 6.07
C ASP A 466 6.23 -2.29 6.40
N ASP A 467 5.72 -3.49 6.72
CA ASP A 467 4.37 -3.89 7.18
C ASP A 467 3.92 -3.21 8.50
N SER A 468 4.37 -2.00 8.76
CA SER A 468 3.98 -1.16 9.88
C SER A 468 3.68 0.28 9.47
N ARG A 469 3.61 0.56 8.16
CA ARG A 469 3.58 1.88 7.54
C ARG A 469 2.75 1.92 6.25
N ASP A 470 1.49 2.37 6.37
CA ASP A 470 0.48 2.56 5.30
C ASP A 470 0.84 3.50 4.11
N LEU A 471 2.09 3.93 4.01
CA LEU A 471 2.67 4.77 2.96
C LEU A 471 3.98 4.22 2.39
N THR A 472 4.44 3.05 2.85
CA THR A 472 5.70 2.42 2.47
C THR A 472 5.38 1.11 1.74
N TYR A 473 5.28 1.14 0.41
CA TYR A 473 4.84 0.00 -0.40
C TYR A 473 5.23 0.13 -1.88
N PRO A 474 5.20 -0.98 -2.66
CA PRO A 474 5.51 -0.97 -4.09
C PRO A 474 4.81 0.11 -4.92
N GLY A 475 5.60 1.12 -5.31
CA GLY A 475 5.11 2.25 -6.11
C GLY A 475 4.32 3.30 -5.32
N ALA A 476 4.55 3.41 -4.00
CA ALA A 476 4.21 4.60 -3.23
C ALA A 476 4.98 5.84 -3.72
N PHE A 477 4.80 6.97 -3.03
CA PHE A 477 5.53 8.20 -3.34
C PHE A 477 6.83 8.24 -2.55
N GLU A 478 7.97 8.17 -3.24
CA GLU A 478 9.28 8.31 -2.62
C GLU A 478 9.52 9.72 -2.09
N SER A 479 9.65 9.84 -0.77
CA SER A 479 10.02 11.08 -0.09
C SER A 479 11.48 11.04 0.32
N CYS A 480 12.23 12.15 0.20
CA CYS A 480 13.61 12.19 0.68
C CYS A 480 13.65 12.20 2.23
N ASN A 481 13.70 11.02 2.87
CA ASN A 481 13.34 10.89 4.30
C ASN A 481 14.06 9.77 5.10
N LEU A 482 15.06 9.07 4.54
CA LEU A 482 15.71 7.84 5.07
C LEU A 482 14.86 6.55 5.09
N ILE A 483 13.86 6.44 4.21
CA ILE A 483 12.98 5.28 4.08
C ILE A 483 12.73 5.03 2.60
N ASP A 484 12.90 3.77 2.17
CA ASP A 484 12.49 3.26 0.86
C ASP A 484 10.96 3.19 0.84
N ASP A 485 10.30 4.35 0.73
CA ASP A 485 8.83 4.45 0.77
C ASP A 485 8.22 3.65 -0.41
N ASN A 486 8.93 3.48 -1.53
CA ASN A 486 8.38 2.82 -2.72
C ASN A 486 8.78 1.33 -2.90
N CYS A 487 9.57 0.77 -1.98
CA CYS A 487 10.11 -0.59 -1.96
C CYS A 487 10.85 -1.01 -3.25
N ILE A 488 11.84 -0.22 -3.70
CA ILE A 488 12.64 -0.51 -4.92
C ILE A 488 14.15 -0.63 -4.65
N ASP A 489 14.69 -1.81 -5.00
CA ASP A 489 16.12 -2.11 -5.21
C ASP A 489 17.06 -1.90 -3.99
N ASP A 490 16.57 -2.08 -2.75
CA ASP A 490 17.31 -1.92 -1.48
C ASP A 490 17.92 -0.51 -1.27
N LEU A 491 17.42 0.51 -1.97
CA LEU A 491 17.91 1.89 -1.84
C LEU A 491 17.13 2.61 -0.75
N GLU A 492 17.71 2.65 0.47
CA GLU A 492 17.11 3.23 1.68
C GLU A 492 16.46 4.63 1.56
N ASP A 493 16.77 5.40 0.50
CA ASP A 493 16.29 6.76 0.25
C ASP A 493 16.80 7.28 -1.11
N ASP A 494 16.01 7.23 -2.18
CA ASP A 494 16.41 7.77 -3.49
C ASP A 494 15.74 9.11 -3.86
N GLY A 495 14.61 9.43 -3.22
CA GLY A 495 13.84 10.66 -3.43
C GLY A 495 13.31 10.85 -4.86
N PHE A 496 13.21 9.80 -5.68
CA PHE A 496 12.93 9.88 -7.13
C PHE A 496 11.61 10.58 -7.49
N ASN A 497 10.63 10.62 -6.58
CA ASN A 497 9.34 11.29 -6.82
C ASN A 497 9.31 12.77 -6.37
N GLU A 498 10.35 13.25 -5.69
CA GLU A 498 10.48 14.65 -5.31
C GLU A 498 10.54 15.56 -6.55
N THR A 499 9.81 16.67 -6.52
CA THR A 499 9.72 17.57 -7.71
C THR A 499 11.04 18.21 -8.10
N TRP A 500 11.99 18.24 -7.15
CA TRP A 500 13.32 18.81 -7.34
C TRP A 500 14.38 17.76 -7.71
N PHE A 501 14.05 16.46 -7.68
CA PHE A 501 15.01 15.41 -7.96
C PHE A 501 15.52 15.53 -9.40
N ASN A 502 16.84 15.53 -9.56
CA ASN A 502 17.54 15.71 -10.83
C ASN A 502 17.24 17.04 -11.56
N GLU A 503 16.71 18.07 -10.87
CA GLU A 503 16.69 19.44 -11.39
C GLU A 503 18.13 19.96 -11.54
N THR A 504 18.47 20.51 -12.71
CA THR A 504 19.80 21.02 -13.03
C THR A 504 20.17 22.25 -12.20
N THR A 505 21.36 22.22 -11.59
CA THR A 505 21.97 23.33 -10.85
C THR A 505 23.22 23.83 -11.59
N ASN A 506 23.63 25.06 -11.32
CA ASN A 506 24.80 25.70 -11.95
C ASN A 506 25.62 26.43 -10.89
N CYS A 507 26.94 26.30 -10.96
CA CYS A 507 27.87 26.86 -9.97
C CYS A 507 29.24 27.14 -10.59
N GLY A 508 30.01 28.04 -9.97
CA GLY A 508 31.27 28.53 -10.53
C GLY A 508 31.07 29.72 -11.48
N ILE A 509 32.19 30.36 -11.82
CA ILE A 509 32.28 31.53 -12.71
C ILE A 509 33.35 31.18 -13.77
N GLY A 510 33.26 31.78 -14.96
CA GLY A 510 34.23 31.55 -16.04
C GLY A 510 34.35 30.08 -16.43
N GLU A 511 35.58 29.62 -16.68
CA GLU A 511 35.91 28.22 -16.99
C GLU A 511 35.72 27.26 -15.80
N CYS A 512 35.46 27.77 -14.59
CA CYS A 512 35.03 26.96 -13.44
C CYS A 512 33.52 26.71 -13.41
N SER A 513 32.74 27.26 -14.35
CA SER A 513 31.31 26.96 -14.46
C SER A 513 31.08 25.45 -14.65
N ARG A 514 30.27 24.84 -13.79
CA ARG A 514 29.87 23.43 -13.86
C ARG A 514 28.35 23.32 -13.75
N GLU A 515 27.81 22.31 -14.42
CA GLU A 515 26.45 21.85 -14.23
C GLU A 515 26.44 20.74 -13.16
N GLY A 516 25.46 20.79 -12.27
CA GLY A 516 25.13 19.72 -11.33
C GLY A 516 23.64 19.42 -11.35
N SER A 517 23.17 18.67 -10.36
CA SER A 517 21.75 18.52 -10.08
C SER A 517 21.48 18.31 -8.59
N TYR A 518 20.24 18.54 -8.16
CA TYR A 518 19.80 18.13 -6.82
C TYR A 518 19.57 16.62 -6.75
N LEU A 519 20.12 15.97 -5.73
CA LEU A 519 19.90 14.57 -5.39
C LEU A 519 19.42 14.45 -3.94
N CYS A 520 18.71 13.37 -3.61
CA CYS A 520 18.56 12.98 -2.22
C CYS A 520 19.84 12.27 -1.76
N ILE A 521 20.40 12.70 -0.62
CA ILE A 521 21.58 12.08 -0.02
C ILE A 521 21.37 12.06 1.49
N ILE A 522 21.07 10.87 2.05
CA ILE A 522 20.91 10.66 3.50
C ILE A 522 19.79 11.53 4.09
N GLY A 523 18.58 11.48 3.53
CA GLY A 523 17.39 12.20 4.04
C GLY A 523 17.37 13.69 3.79
N GLU A 524 18.36 14.24 3.06
CA GLU A 524 18.44 15.68 2.78
C GLU A 524 18.65 15.95 1.28
N LYS A 525 18.03 17.04 0.82
CA LYS A 525 18.20 17.58 -0.53
C LYS A 525 19.59 18.21 -0.65
N GLU A 526 20.47 17.56 -1.40
CA GLU A 526 21.84 18.03 -1.64
C GLU A 526 22.04 18.54 -3.07
N ASP A 527 22.86 19.57 -3.23
CA ASP A 527 23.28 20.10 -4.53
C ASP A 527 24.63 19.49 -4.93
N THR A 528 24.64 18.70 -6.00
CA THR A 528 25.88 18.06 -6.48
C THR A 528 26.82 19.01 -7.23
N CYS A 529 26.42 20.26 -7.45
CA CYS A 529 27.25 21.21 -8.19
C CYS A 529 28.48 21.64 -7.39
N ALA A 530 29.64 21.18 -7.83
CA ALA A 530 30.95 21.65 -7.39
C ALA A 530 31.60 22.49 -8.52
N PRO A 531 31.98 23.75 -8.26
CA PRO A 531 32.76 24.55 -9.21
C PRO A 531 34.05 23.85 -9.64
N GLY A 532 34.52 24.16 -10.86
CA GLY A 532 35.84 23.72 -11.31
C GLY A 532 36.98 24.29 -10.45
N ASP A 533 38.12 23.59 -10.45
CA ASP A 533 39.35 24.13 -9.87
C ASP A 533 39.88 25.31 -10.71
N PRO A 534 40.20 26.46 -10.10
CA PRO A 534 40.78 27.60 -10.81
C PRO A 534 42.24 27.35 -11.21
N VAL A 535 42.66 27.94 -12.32
CA VAL A 535 44.05 27.87 -12.82
C VAL A 535 44.59 29.27 -13.17
N ASP A 536 45.91 29.43 -13.27
CA ASP A 536 46.50 30.74 -13.63
C ASP A 536 46.02 31.24 -15.01
N GLU A 537 45.69 32.54 -15.10
CA GLU A 537 45.20 33.23 -16.31
C GLU A 537 46.07 33.03 -17.57
N ILE A 538 45.43 32.67 -18.69
CA ILE A 538 46.04 32.40 -19.99
C ILE A 538 45.79 33.58 -20.94
N ARG A 539 46.68 34.58 -20.87
CA ARG A 539 46.67 35.75 -21.75
C ARG A 539 46.38 35.42 -23.23
N GLY A 540 45.29 35.96 -23.74
CA GLY A 540 44.91 35.96 -25.15
C GLY A 540 44.04 34.78 -25.60
N ASP A 541 43.50 33.98 -24.68
CA ASP A 541 42.47 32.97 -25.00
C ASP A 541 41.03 33.52 -24.95
N GLY A 542 40.80 34.60 -24.20
CA GLY A 542 39.51 35.27 -24.04
C GLY A 542 38.60 34.63 -22.99
N ALA A 543 39.16 33.90 -22.03
CA ALA A 543 38.43 33.22 -20.95
C ALA A 543 38.86 33.73 -19.56
N ASP A 544 38.01 33.47 -18.57
CA ASP A 544 38.31 33.60 -17.14
C ASP A 544 38.73 32.21 -16.64
N ASN A 545 40.03 31.96 -16.52
CA ASN A 545 40.59 30.66 -16.13
C ASN A 545 40.83 30.55 -14.62
N ASN A 546 41.08 31.68 -13.94
CA ASN A 546 41.30 31.75 -12.50
C ASN A 546 39.99 31.85 -11.69
N CYS A 547 38.88 32.08 -12.39
CA CYS A 547 37.51 32.09 -11.90
C CYS A 547 37.24 33.19 -10.86
N ASP A 548 37.92 34.33 -11.01
CA ASP A 548 37.72 35.54 -10.21
C ASP A 548 36.68 36.51 -10.81
N GLY A 549 36.18 36.20 -12.02
CA GLY A 549 35.16 36.97 -12.76
C GLY A 549 35.73 37.94 -13.79
N PHE A 550 37.04 37.98 -13.97
CA PHE A 550 37.73 38.82 -14.95
C PHE A 550 38.32 37.97 -16.08
N ILE A 551 38.29 38.49 -17.30
CA ILE A 551 39.06 37.92 -18.42
C ILE A 551 40.40 38.66 -18.45
N GLY A 552 41.48 37.95 -18.12
CA GLY A 552 42.83 38.49 -17.98
C GLY A 552 43.13 39.14 -16.62
N ASP A 553 44.41 39.45 -16.41
CA ASP A 553 44.95 40.03 -15.17
C ASP A 553 45.85 41.25 -15.46
N LEU A 554 45.96 42.16 -14.47
CA LEU A 554 46.71 43.41 -14.54
C LEU A 554 48.24 43.26 -14.40
N SER A 555 48.77 42.05 -14.21
CA SER A 555 50.21 41.84 -14.02
C SER A 555 51.11 42.36 -15.15
N HIS A 556 50.62 42.53 -16.39
CA HIS A 556 51.41 43.18 -17.46
C HIS A 556 51.71 44.65 -17.23
N LEU A 557 50.93 45.34 -16.39
CA LEU A 557 51.16 46.75 -16.05
C LEU A 557 52.17 46.91 -14.91
N SER A 558 52.41 45.86 -14.13
CA SER A 558 53.39 45.87 -13.04
C SER A 558 54.83 45.77 -13.56
N ASN A 559 55.75 46.48 -12.90
CA ASN A 559 57.18 46.45 -13.20
C ASN A 559 58.03 46.57 -11.92
N ASN A 560 59.36 46.53 -12.04
CA ASN A 560 60.27 46.54 -10.88
C ASN A 560 60.20 47.79 -9.98
N GLU A 561 59.56 48.88 -10.42
CA GLU A 561 59.43 50.15 -9.69
C GLU A 561 57.98 50.55 -9.39
N THR A 562 56.97 49.80 -9.86
CA THR A 562 55.55 50.10 -9.67
C THR A 562 54.72 48.82 -9.72
N THR A 563 53.93 48.57 -8.68
CA THR A 563 52.96 47.47 -8.66
C THR A 563 51.56 48.03 -8.92
N ILE A 564 50.79 47.36 -9.76
CA ILE A 564 49.35 47.60 -9.97
C ILE A 564 48.60 46.36 -9.56
N ASN A 565 47.60 46.53 -8.69
CA ASN A 565 46.74 45.45 -8.18
C ASN A 565 45.28 45.77 -8.49
N LEU A 566 44.51 44.75 -8.84
CA LEU A 566 43.06 44.76 -8.75
C LEU A 566 42.65 44.16 -7.40
N SER A 567 41.66 44.74 -6.73
CA SER A 567 41.07 44.22 -5.50
C SER A 567 39.56 44.26 -5.59
N SER A 568 38.91 43.23 -5.05
CA SER A 568 37.49 42.96 -5.23
C SER A 568 36.81 42.73 -3.88
N GLU A 569 35.76 43.49 -3.59
CA GLU A 569 34.89 43.31 -2.45
C GLU A 569 33.57 42.67 -2.91
N ASN A 570 33.31 41.45 -2.42
CA ASN A 570 32.10 40.65 -2.70
C ASN A 570 31.75 40.44 -4.19
N PHE A 571 32.74 40.39 -5.09
CA PHE A 571 32.54 40.25 -6.55
C PHE A 571 31.65 41.35 -7.18
N THR A 572 31.51 42.49 -6.51
CA THR A 572 30.60 43.58 -6.94
C THR A 572 31.22 44.97 -6.91
N SER A 573 32.25 45.20 -6.10
CA SER A 573 32.92 46.49 -5.96
C SER A 573 34.41 46.30 -6.10
N HIS A 574 35.04 47.05 -7.00
CA HIS A 574 36.38 46.79 -7.48
C HIS A 574 37.25 48.05 -7.43
N LYS A 575 38.52 47.86 -7.06
CA LYS A 575 39.49 48.96 -6.90
C LYS A 575 40.80 48.61 -7.57
N VAL A 576 41.26 49.49 -8.44
CA VAL A 576 42.60 49.40 -9.05
C VAL A 576 43.53 50.32 -8.27
N GLU A 577 44.57 49.73 -7.68
CA GLU A 577 45.55 50.42 -6.84
C GLU A 577 46.95 50.40 -7.47
N SER A 578 47.73 51.45 -7.24
CA SER A 578 49.14 51.52 -7.59
C SER A 578 49.94 52.12 -6.43
N ASP A 579 51.04 51.46 -6.02
CA ASP A 579 51.86 51.85 -4.86
C ASP A 579 51.04 52.17 -3.58
N GLU A 580 50.07 51.31 -3.24
CA GLU A 580 49.11 51.49 -2.11
C GLU A 580 48.19 52.73 -2.22
N LYS A 581 48.09 53.34 -3.41
CA LYS A 581 47.09 54.37 -3.72
C LYS A 581 46.02 53.83 -4.65
N ILE A 582 44.76 54.01 -4.28
CA ILE A 582 43.61 53.85 -5.17
C ILE A 582 43.77 54.83 -6.35
N LEU A 583 43.65 54.30 -7.57
CA LEU A 583 43.58 55.05 -8.83
C LEU A 583 42.15 55.06 -9.40
N ILE A 584 41.45 53.92 -9.27
CA ILE A 584 40.08 53.74 -9.77
C ILE A 584 39.26 52.97 -8.73
N GLU A 585 38.00 53.36 -8.54
CA GLU A 585 36.95 52.51 -7.95
C GLU A 585 35.78 52.40 -8.93
N PHE A 586 35.20 51.21 -9.06
CA PHE A 586 33.99 50.97 -9.86
C PHE A 586 33.19 49.80 -9.28
N ASP A 587 31.88 49.83 -9.48
CA ASP A 587 30.99 48.71 -9.16
C ASP A 587 30.67 47.94 -10.45
N PHE A 588 30.68 46.60 -10.39
CA PHE A 588 30.35 45.68 -11.46
C PHE A 588 30.14 44.27 -10.88
N ASP A 589 28.97 43.65 -11.06
CA ASP A 589 28.69 42.30 -10.51
C ASP A 589 29.27 41.22 -11.42
N VAL A 590 30.52 40.79 -11.15
CA VAL A 590 31.21 39.76 -11.95
C VAL A 590 30.63 38.35 -11.78
N THR A 591 29.65 38.16 -10.88
CA THR A 591 28.92 36.88 -10.76
C THR A 591 27.81 36.72 -11.81
N ARG A 592 27.46 37.80 -12.53
CA ARG A 592 26.41 37.81 -13.57
C ARG A 592 26.95 37.83 -14.99
N GLU A 593 28.10 38.46 -15.17
CA GLU A 593 28.74 38.71 -16.46
C GLU A 593 30.24 38.88 -16.21
N LEU A 594 31.09 38.34 -17.09
CA LEU A 594 32.55 38.47 -16.95
C LEU A 594 33.00 39.86 -17.42
N LEU A 595 34.01 40.44 -16.75
CA LEU A 595 34.60 41.70 -17.17
C LEU A 595 35.93 41.51 -17.89
N ASP A 596 36.01 41.89 -19.16
CA ASP A 596 37.27 41.90 -19.92
C ASP A 596 38.18 43.05 -19.49
N ILE A 597 39.34 42.69 -18.94
CA ILE A 597 40.42 43.60 -18.55
C ILE A 597 41.75 43.23 -19.23
N GLU A 598 41.77 42.34 -20.23
CA GLU A 598 43.01 41.92 -20.90
C GLU A 598 43.71 43.13 -21.54
N ASN A 599 42.92 44.01 -22.16
CA ASN A 599 43.38 45.23 -22.82
C ASN A 599 43.45 46.44 -21.88
N PHE A 600 43.27 46.24 -20.57
CA PHE A 600 43.33 47.30 -19.57
C PHE A 600 44.70 47.98 -19.55
N SER A 601 44.69 49.31 -19.56
CA SER A 601 45.89 50.14 -19.65
C SER A 601 45.78 51.40 -18.80
N ILE A 602 46.90 51.82 -18.21
CA ILE A 602 47.02 53.04 -17.42
C ILE A 602 48.16 53.90 -17.98
N GLN A 603 47.90 55.17 -18.27
CA GLN A 603 48.91 56.20 -18.51
C GLN A 603 48.76 57.32 -17.50
N GLN A 604 49.85 57.65 -16.81
CA GLN A 604 49.92 58.76 -15.86
C GLN A 604 51.24 59.53 -16.02
N ASN A 605 51.27 60.78 -15.56
CA ASN A 605 52.47 61.62 -15.61
C ASN A 605 53.55 61.18 -14.61
N SER A 606 54.80 61.57 -14.86
CA SER A 606 55.87 61.40 -13.87
C SER A 606 55.79 62.47 -12.77
N LYS A 607 56.35 62.15 -11.58
CA LYS A 607 56.30 62.97 -10.35
C LYS A 607 56.96 64.37 -10.45
N GLU A 608 57.66 64.70 -11.54
CA GLU A 608 58.25 66.03 -11.80
C GLU A 608 57.56 66.81 -12.94
N SER A 609 56.32 66.44 -13.30
CA SER A 609 55.53 67.13 -14.34
C SER A 609 54.92 68.45 -13.84
N SER A 610 54.57 69.36 -14.75
CA SER A 610 53.95 70.66 -14.41
C SER A 610 52.42 70.63 -14.29
N TYR A 611 51.82 69.46 -14.52
CA TYR A 611 50.40 69.15 -14.39
C TYR A 611 50.27 67.63 -14.25
N SER A 612 49.19 67.18 -13.59
CA SER A 612 48.83 65.78 -13.45
C SER A 612 47.85 65.31 -14.54
N TYR A 613 47.90 64.05 -14.95
CA TYR A 613 46.86 63.42 -15.76
C TYR A 613 46.79 61.91 -15.49
N LEU A 614 45.61 61.33 -15.72
CA LEU A 614 45.39 59.89 -15.75
C LEU A 614 44.53 59.56 -16.99
N ILE A 615 44.96 58.59 -17.77
CA ILE A 615 44.20 58.00 -18.87
C ILE A 615 44.12 56.50 -18.58
N ILE A 616 42.91 55.98 -18.49
CA ILE A 616 42.63 54.56 -18.41
C ILE A 616 41.91 54.16 -19.70
N GLY A 617 42.37 53.11 -20.34
CA GLY A 617 41.69 52.45 -21.45
C GLY A 617 41.49 50.97 -21.20
N GLY A 618 40.56 50.34 -21.92
CA GLY A 618 40.23 48.92 -21.79
C GLY A 618 39.48 48.57 -20.50
N LEU A 619 38.56 49.42 -20.05
CA LEU A 619 37.62 49.13 -18.96
C LEU A 619 36.20 49.56 -19.37
N ASP A 620 35.43 48.65 -19.95
CA ASP A 620 34.03 48.86 -20.33
C ASP A 620 33.08 48.43 -19.20
N LEU A 621 32.15 49.30 -18.80
CA LEU A 621 31.17 49.04 -17.74
C LEU A 621 29.72 49.24 -18.25
N ASP A 622 29.53 49.43 -19.56
CA ASP A 622 28.24 49.80 -20.14
C ASP A 622 27.19 48.66 -20.06
N SER A 623 27.61 47.40 -19.97
CA SER A 623 26.70 46.24 -19.90
C SER A 623 25.83 46.26 -18.63
N GLN A 624 26.39 46.72 -17.51
CA GLN A 624 25.68 46.94 -16.25
C GLN A 624 25.24 48.41 -16.05
N ASN A 625 25.57 49.29 -17.01
CA ASN A 625 25.32 50.73 -16.98
C ASN A 625 25.95 51.43 -15.75
N GLU A 626 27.13 50.98 -15.34
CA GLU A 626 27.85 51.55 -14.20
C GLU A 626 28.84 52.64 -14.63
N THR A 627 29.37 53.38 -13.65
CA THR A 627 30.38 54.43 -13.87
C THR A 627 31.55 54.25 -12.92
N LYS A 628 32.72 54.75 -13.33
CA LYS A 628 33.95 54.68 -12.56
C LYS A 628 34.31 55.99 -11.88
N THR A 629 35.03 55.87 -10.77
CA THR A 629 35.58 56.95 -9.97
C THR A 629 37.08 56.97 -10.12
N ILE A 630 37.66 58.11 -10.54
CA ILE A 630 39.11 58.31 -10.66
C ILE A 630 39.68 59.05 -9.45
N TYR A 631 40.89 58.69 -9.07
CA TYR A 631 41.70 59.35 -8.05
C TYR A 631 42.99 59.89 -8.66
N LEU A 632 43.13 61.22 -8.73
CA LEU A 632 44.24 61.91 -9.40
C LEU A 632 45.06 62.75 -8.41
N ASP A 633 46.37 62.53 -8.31
CA ASP A 633 47.26 63.34 -7.47
C ASP A 633 47.27 64.81 -7.96
N LYS A 634 47.13 65.77 -7.03
CA LYS A 634 47.22 67.21 -7.31
C LYS A 634 48.67 67.68 -7.34
N ILE A 635 49.10 68.24 -8.46
CA ILE A 635 50.49 68.69 -8.66
C ILE A 635 50.57 70.20 -8.89
N SER A 636 49.57 70.78 -9.55
CA SER A 636 49.54 72.20 -9.88
C SER A 636 48.54 72.98 -9.03
N ASP A 637 48.82 74.25 -8.73
CA ASP A 637 47.91 75.15 -7.99
C ASP A 637 46.69 75.62 -8.85
N VAL A 638 46.21 74.78 -9.77
CA VAL A 638 45.03 75.04 -10.60
C VAL A 638 43.73 74.75 -9.83
N THR A 639 42.62 75.29 -10.33
CA THR A 639 41.29 75.24 -9.72
C THR A 639 40.37 74.17 -10.32
N GLY A 640 40.75 73.53 -11.42
CA GLY A 640 39.88 72.60 -12.15
C GLY A 640 40.64 71.55 -12.97
N LEU A 641 39.83 70.69 -13.60
CA LEU A 641 40.24 69.55 -14.40
C LEU A 641 39.52 69.59 -15.75
N CYS A 642 40.20 69.13 -16.79
CA CYS A 642 39.54 68.73 -18.03
C CYS A 642 39.29 67.22 -17.98
N ILE A 643 38.03 66.82 -18.03
CA ILE A 643 37.59 65.44 -18.26
C ILE A 643 37.46 65.25 -19.77
N LYS A 644 37.91 64.12 -20.29
CA LYS A 644 37.57 63.63 -21.64
C LYS A 644 36.92 62.27 -21.48
N ASP A 645 35.59 62.25 -21.57
CA ASP A 645 34.79 61.04 -21.34
C ASP A 645 34.68 60.22 -22.63
N GLN A 646 35.85 59.88 -23.18
CA GLN A 646 36.03 59.05 -24.36
C GLN A 646 37.36 58.29 -24.25
N GLU A 647 37.41 57.07 -24.79
CA GLU A 647 38.64 56.31 -25.00
C GLU A 647 39.65 57.11 -25.85
N ILE A 648 40.87 57.31 -25.34
CA ILE A 648 41.97 58.01 -26.04
C ILE A 648 43.31 57.29 -25.87
N GLU A 649 44.20 57.42 -26.85
CA GLU A 649 45.55 56.82 -26.82
C GLU A 649 46.58 57.75 -26.18
N SER A 650 46.36 59.07 -26.16
CA SER A 650 47.36 60.05 -25.72
C SER A 650 46.81 61.32 -25.08
N VAL A 651 47.51 61.83 -24.05
CA VAL A 651 47.24 63.14 -23.41
C VAL A 651 47.29 64.34 -24.38
N ASN A 652 47.85 64.16 -25.58
CA ASN A 652 47.86 65.17 -26.64
C ASN A 652 46.49 65.33 -27.35
N GLU A 653 45.54 64.44 -27.10
CA GLU A 653 44.18 64.49 -27.67
C GLU A 653 43.24 65.41 -26.90
N PHE A 654 43.65 65.89 -25.72
CA PHE A 654 42.99 67.00 -25.02
C PHE A 654 43.23 68.31 -25.78
N THR A 655 42.16 69.06 -26.06
CA THR A 655 42.33 70.44 -26.56
C THR A 655 43.00 71.34 -25.50
N LEU A 656 43.56 72.47 -25.96
CA LEU A 656 44.20 73.45 -25.07
C LEU A 656 43.21 74.21 -24.19
N ASP A 657 41.92 74.17 -24.52
CA ASP A 657 40.83 74.90 -23.88
C ASP A 657 39.70 73.97 -23.39
N CYS A 658 39.87 72.64 -23.39
CA CYS A 658 38.84 71.71 -22.92
C CYS A 658 37.47 71.88 -23.62
N THR A 659 37.47 72.29 -24.90
CA THR A 659 36.26 72.50 -25.72
C THR A 659 36.10 71.48 -26.86
N GLY A 660 36.92 70.42 -26.86
CA GLY A 660 36.86 69.36 -27.86
C GLY A 660 35.59 68.49 -27.76
N GLU A 661 35.43 67.59 -28.72
CA GLU A 661 34.39 66.55 -28.63
C GLU A 661 34.65 65.67 -27.41
N ASN A 662 33.60 65.43 -26.62
CA ASN A 662 33.58 64.70 -25.34
C ASN A 662 34.50 65.27 -24.26
N GLU A 663 34.88 66.55 -24.34
CA GLU A 663 35.62 67.26 -23.29
C GLU A 663 34.71 68.11 -22.40
N TYR A 664 34.97 68.06 -21.09
CA TYR A 664 34.16 68.70 -20.06
C TYR A 664 35.06 69.33 -19.00
N TRP A 665 34.97 70.64 -18.85
CA TRP A 665 35.65 71.37 -17.79
C TRP A 665 34.88 71.25 -16.46
N ILE A 666 35.59 70.95 -15.37
CA ILE A 666 35.03 70.91 -14.01
C ILE A 666 35.95 71.62 -13.02
N THR A 667 35.40 72.58 -12.27
CA THR A 667 36.08 73.18 -11.11
C THR A 667 36.07 72.19 -9.95
N CYS A 668 37.16 72.10 -9.18
CA CYS A 668 37.24 71.15 -8.06
C CYS A 668 37.59 71.83 -6.73
N PRO A 669 36.75 71.73 -5.68
CA PRO A 669 35.51 70.94 -5.62
C PRO A 669 34.35 71.54 -6.44
N GLY A 670 33.52 70.68 -7.04
CA GLY A 670 32.40 71.07 -7.90
C GLY A 670 31.69 69.89 -8.56
N THR A 671 30.60 70.16 -9.28
CA THR A 671 29.77 69.14 -9.96
C THR A 671 29.19 69.70 -11.26
N THR A 672 29.13 68.89 -12.32
CA THR A 672 28.37 69.16 -13.55
C THR A 672 27.04 68.38 -13.52
N SER A 673 26.40 68.15 -14.67
CA SER A 673 25.23 67.26 -14.79
C SER A 673 25.58 65.79 -14.53
N ASP A 674 26.77 65.37 -14.98
CA ASP A 674 27.14 63.95 -15.11
C ASP A 674 28.40 63.61 -14.28
N TYR A 675 29.23 64.61 -13.93
CA TYR A 675 30.48 64.42 -13.19
C TYR A 675 30.51 65.15 -11.85
N GLY A 676 31.13 64.54 -10.85
CA GLY A 676 31.46 65.16 -9.56
C GLY A 676 32.96 65.25 -9.35
N CYS A 677 33.45 66.30 -8.68
CA CYS A 677 34.84 66.40 -8.25
C CYS A 677 34.96 66.90 -6.80
N GLU A 678 35.72 66.17 -5.99
CA GLU A 678 36.04 66.51 -4.60
C GLU A 678 37.55 66.58 -4.37
N LEU A 679 37.99 67.44 -3.45
CA LEU A 679 39.36 67.46 -2.96
C LEU A 679 39.47 66.63 -1.68
N ILE A 680 40.30 65.59 -1.71
CA ILE A 680 40.53 64.68 -0.59
C ILE A 680 41.98 64.76 -0.10
N ASN A 681 42.33 63.97 0.92
CA ASN A 681 43.70 63.85 1.44
C ASN A 681 44.39 65.19 1.75
N ASN A 682 43.69 66.09 2.45
CA ASN A 682 44.14 67.45 2.75
C ASN A 682 44.38 68.33 1.50
N ASN A 683 43.54 68.17 0.48
CA ASN A 683 43.58 68.88 -0.81
C ASN A 683 44.77 68.49 -1.71
N THR A 684 45.39 67.33 -1.52
CA THR A 684 46.51 66.86 -2.37
C THR A 684 46.09 65.85 -3.45
N GLN A 685 44.80 65.51 -3.54
CA GLN A 685 44.30 64.55 -4.52
C GLN A 685 42.85 64.92 -4.89
N TYR A 686 42.50 64.77 -6.16
CA TYR A 686 41.14 64.89 -6.67
C TYR A 686 40.46 63.51 -6.67
N LYS A 687 39.20 63.46 -6.26
CA LYS A 687 38.28 62.33 -6.49
C LYS A 687 37.26 62.77 -7.54
N ILE A 688 37.19 62.11 -8.68
CA ILE A 688 36.28 62.43 -9.79
C ILE A 688 35.32 61.26 -9.99
N THR A 689 34.01 61.50 -9.97
CA THR A 689 32.96 60.47 -10.06
C THR A 689 32.11 60.64 -11.32
N GLY A 690 31.52 59.54 -11.83
CA GLY A 690 30.53 59.56 -12.92
C GLY A 690 31.10 59.35 -14.32
N LEU A 691 32.33 58.83 -14.44
CA LEU A 691 33.02 58.65 -15.72
C LEU A 691 32.59 57.34 -16.40
N LYS A 692 32.35 57.37 -17.72
CA LYS A 692 32.15 56.17 -18.57
C LYS A 692 33.46 55.73 -19.22
N HIS A 693 34.32 56.69 -19.58
CA HIS A 693 35.71 56.52 -20.00
C HIS A 693 36.60 57.42 -19.14
N SER A 694 37.88 57.09 -19.03
CA SER A 694 38.68 57.55 -17.89
C SER A 694 39.92 58.35 -18.28
N ALA A 695 39.75 59.43 -19.04
CA ALA A 695 40.80 60.42 -19.27
C ALA A 695 40.53 61.73 -18.52
N VAL A 696 41.41 62.09 -17.58
CA VAL A 696 41.31 63.33 -16.79
C VAL A 696 42.68 64.01 -16.68
N LYS A 697 42.70 65.33 -16.79
CA LYS A 697 43.94 66.14 -16.82
C LYS A 697 43.78 67.43 -16.01
N GLU A 698 44.77 67.74 -15.16
CA GLU A 698 44.92 69.07 -14.57
C GLU A 698 45.12 70.11 -15.66
N GLN A 699 44.27 71.14 -15.66
CA GLN A 699 44.33 72.22 -16.62
C GLN A 699 44.04 73.54 -15.91
N LYS A 700 44.65 74.61 -16.40
CA LYS A 700 44.43 75.96 -15.87
C LYS A 700 43.19 76.56 -16.53
N GLU A 701 42.46 77.39 -15.77
CA GLU A 701 41.40 78.29 -16.23
C GLU A 701 41.75 78.94 -17.57
N PHE A 702 40.75 79.02 -18.45
CA PHE A 702 40.89 79.44 -19.83
C PHE A 702 39.67 80.23 -20.29
N CYS A 703 39.88 81.06 -21.31
CA CYS A 703 38.83 81.91 -21.83
C CYS A 703 37.73 81.11 -22.56
N GLY A 704 36.58 80.99 -21.92
CA GLY A 704 35.42 80.18 -22.28
C GLY A 704 34.84 79.37 -21.11
N ASP A 705 35.53 79.33 -19.96
CA ASP A 705 35.21 78.44 -18.83
C ASP A 705 34.08 78.94 -17.89
N SER A 706 33.47 80.09 -18.20
CA SER A 706 32.45 80.80 -17.42
C SER A 706 32.91 81.37 -16.07
N ILE A 707 34.22 81.37 -15.76
CA ILE A 707 34.80 81.86 -14.50
C ILE A 707 35.89 82.92 -14.80
N CYS A 708 35.53 84.20 -14.70
CA CYS A 708 36.48 85.31 -14.86
C CYS A 708 37.60 85.28 -13.81
N SER A 709 38.76 84.74 -14.20
CA SER A 709 39.84 84.32 -13.29
C SER A 709 41.02 85.31 -13.19
N GLU A 710 41.95 85.13 -12.23
CA GLU A 710 43.11 86.04 -12.05
C GLU A 710 44.13 85.95 -13.22
N GLY A 711 43.92 86.78 -14.23
CA GLY A 711 44.65 86.81 -15.50
C GLY A 711 43.72 87.12 -16.68
N GLU A 712 42.44 86.86 -16.49
CA GLU A 712 41.38 87.24 -17.40
C GLU A 712 40.89 88.67 -17.15
N SER A 713 40.28 89.24 -18.18
CA SER A 713 39.71 90.59 -18.13
C SER A 713 38.71 90.72 -19.25
N CYS A 714 37.79 91.67 -19.15
CA CYS A 714 36.87 92.00 -20.25
C CYS A 714 37.54 92.37 -21.59
N SER A 715 38.87 92.52 -21.61
CA SER A 715 39.70 92.81 -22.78
C SER A 715 40.56 91.64 -23.29
N SER A 716 40.86 90.65 -22.44
CA SER A 716 41.59 89.42 -22.81
C SER A 716 40.64 88.22 -22.96
N CYS A 717 39.60 88.17 -22.13
CA CYS A 717 38.50 87.23 -22.21
C CYS A 717 37.14 87.91 -21.99
N GLY A 718 36.52 88.37 -23.09
CA GLY A 718 35.21 89.05 -23.03
C GLY A 718 34.00 88.11 -22.87
N VAL A 719 34.21 86.78 -22.96
CA VAL A 719 33.13 85.78 -22.81
C VAL A 719 32.81 85.52 -21.34
N ASP A 720 33.82 85.36 -20.48
CA ASP A 720 33.60 85.10 -19.04
C ASP A 720 33.62 86.38 -18.20
N CYS A 721 34.55 87.30 -18.47
CA CYS A 721 34.64 88.59 -17.76
C CYS A 721 33.68 89.68 -18.28
N GLY A 722 32.84 89.36 -19.28
CA GLY A 722 31.91 90.30 -19.91
C GLY A 722 32.61 91.42 -20.71
N SER A 723 31.84 92.45 -21.11
CA SER A 723 32.33 93.53 -21.99
C SER A 723 32.91 94.73 -21.24
N CYS A 724 34.06 95.25 -21.68
CA CYS A 724 34.68 96.43 -21.06
C CYS A 724 33.89 97.74 -21.28
N PRO A 725 33.84 98.65 -20.29
CA PRO A 725 33.23 99.96 -20.44
C PRO A 725 34.08 100.92 -21.32
N ALA A 726 33.43 101.63 -22.25
CA ALA A 726 34.10 102.51 -23.21
C ALA A 726 34.40 103.93 -22.66
N PRO A 727 35.57 104.53 -22.96
CA PRO A 727 35.91 105.89 -22.55
C PRO A 727 35.25 107.00 -23.43
N PRO A 728 35.08 108.24 -22.91
CA PRO A 728 34.25 109.28 -23.52
C PRO A 728 34.90 110.05 -24.69
N SER A 729 34.05 110.66 -25.53
CA SER A 729 34.33 111.02 -26.92
C SER A 729 34.72 112.48 -27.22
N SER A 730 35.64 112.64 -28.18
CA SER A 730 35.82 113.82 -29.07
C SER A 730 36.74 113.41 -30.24
N GLY A 731 36.65 113.89 -31.49
CA GLY A 731 35.65 114.72 -32.17
C GLY A 731 36.16 115.21 -33.55
N GLY A 732 35.52 114.82 -34.66
CA GLY A 732 35.81 115.24 -36.06
C GLY A 732 36.91 114.44 -36.79
N GLY A 733 36.96 114.34 -38.14
CA GLY A 733 35.98 114.69 -39.17
C GLY A 733 36.56 114.83 -40.61
N GLY A 734 35.92 114.21 -41.62
CA GLY A 734 35.88 114.71 -43.02
C GLY A 734 36.77 114.10 -44.14
N GLY A 735 36.15 113.32 -45.05
CA GLY A 735 36.45 113.19 -46.51
C GLY A 735 37.68 112.35 -46.97
N GLY A 736 37.69 111.67 -48.13
CA GLY A 736 36.64 111.40 -49.14
C GLY A 736 37.17 110.76 -50.45
N GLY A 737 36.31 110.08 -51.24
CA GLY A 737 36.60 109.41 -52.54
C GLY A 737 37.25 108.02 -52.41
N GLY A 738 36.95 106.94 -53.13
CA GLY A 738 36.37 106.65 -54.47
C GLY A 738 37.20 105.44 -55.01
N SER A 739 36.75 104.46 -55.80
CA SER A 739 35.56 104.27 -56.64
C SER A 739 35.41 102.78 -57.04
N SER A 740 34.20 102.34 -57.47
CA SER A 740 33.92 101.25 -58.46
C SER A 740 34.46 99.80 -58.23
N SER A 741 33.78 98.69 -58.58
CA SER A 741 32.46 98.46 -59.23
C SER A 741 32.16 96.95 -59.36
N SER A 742 30.87 96.55 -59.33
CA SER A 742 30.28 95.41 -60.10
C SER A 742 30.82 93.97 -59.88
N SER A 743 30.09 92.85 -60.02
CA SER A 743 28.77 92.56 -60.59
C SER A 743 28.23 91.17 -60.15
N ARG A 744 26.91 91.11 -59.92
CA ARG A 744 25.95 90.10 -60.44
C ARG A 744 26.43 88.69 -60.90
N SER A 745 25.90 87.68 -60.19
CA SER A 745 25.09 86.53 -60.67
C SER A 745 25.61 85.44 -61.64
N SER A 746 25.04 84.24 -61.42
CA SER A 746 24.50 83.25 -62.39
C SER A 746 25.39 82.17 -63.03
N GLY A 747 24.83 80.94 -63.10
CA GLY A 747 25.27 79.75 -63.84
C GLY A 747 25.64 78.56 -62.93
N GLY A 748 25.10 77.34 -63.06
CA GLY A 748 24.01 76.76 -63.88
C GLY A 748 23.24 75.70 -63.05
N SER A 749 22.06 75.17 -63.41
CA SER A 749 21.71 74.40 -64.62
C SER A 749 22.62 73.17 -64.83
N THR A 750 22.15 71.93 -65.06
CA THR A 750 20.80 71.49 -65.49
C THR A 750 20.59 69.96 -65.31
N THR A 751 19.43 69.55 -64.79
CA THR A 751 18.51 68.46 -65.26
C THR A 751 19.01 67.13 -65.88
N THR A 752 18.44 66.01 -65.38
CA THR A 752 17.85 64.84 -66.12
C THR A 752 18.79 63.92 -66.96
N SER A 753 18.52 62.64 -67.30
CA SER A 753 17.32 61.78 -67.32
C SER A 753 17.66 60.26 -67.52
N SER A 754 16.78 59.37 -67.02
CA SER A 754 16.31 58.08 -67.61
C SER A 754 17.25 57.01 -68.25
N ALA A 755 17.32 55.85 -67.60
CA ALA A 755 16.95 54.47 -68.05
C ALA A 755 17.17 53.95 -69.49
N SER A 756 17.74 52.72 -69.61
CA SER A 756 17.22 51.61 -70.46
C SER A 756 18.00 50.25 -70.35
N THR A 757 17.30 49.18 -69.94
CA THR A 757 17.18 47.81 -70.54
C THR A 757 18.36 46.95 -71.07
N GLY A 758 18.36 45.63 -70.79
CA GLY A 758 18.87 44.59 -71.72
C GLY A 758 19.29 43.20 -71.17
N ASN A 759 18.59 42.13 -71.58
CA ASN A 759 18.91 40.68 -71.53
C ASN A 759 20.21 40.28 -72.29
N ASP A 760 20.78 39.05 -72.35
CA ASP A 760 20.46 37.64 -71.95
C ASP A 760 21.77 36.77 -71.99
N ASN A 761 21.85 35.59 -71.31
CA ASN A 761 22.23 34.25 -71.86
C ASN A 761 22.71 33.15 -70.86
N GLN A 762 22.58 31.88 -71.29
CA GLN A 762 22.80 30.58 -70.59
C GLN A 762 24.16 29.87 -70.94
N VAL A 763 24.20 28.49 -70.93
CA VAL A 763 25.12 27.51 -71.60
C VAL A 763 26.26 26.96 -70.67
N ILE A 764 26.44 25.66 -70.31
CA ILE A 764 25.91 24.29 -70.68
C ILE A 764 25.78 23.35 -69.42
N ASP A 765 25.06 22.23 -69.60
CA ASP A 765 24.95 20.91 -68.90
C ASP A 765 26.27 20.04 -68.88
N ASP A 766 26.35 18.78 -68.38
CA ASP A 766 25.82 17.46 -68.86
C ASP A 766 25.94 16.38 -67.72
N GLU A 767 24.98 15.46 -67.46
CA GLU A 767 24.79 14.07 -67.99
C GLU A 767 25.84 12.97 -67.61
N SER A 768 25.58 11.65 -67.62
CA SER A 768 24.42 10.76 -67.27
C SER A 768 24.81 9.25 -67.44
N ILE A 769 24.03 8.28 -66.87
CA ILE A 769 23.88 6.84 -67.29
C ILE A 769 25.12 5.88 -67.05
N ASP A 770 25.04 4.62 -66.53
CA ASP A 770 24.41 3.40 -67.12
C ASP A 770 24.23 2.19 -66.14
N GLU A 771 23.75 1.04 -66.67
CA GLU A 771 22.96 -0.03 -66.03
C GLU A 771 23.61 -1.47 -66.07
N GLN A 772 22.89 -2.48 -65.52
CA GLN A 772 23.03 -3.97 -65.67
C GLN A 772 24.01 -4.72 -64.72
N VAL A 773 23.68 -5.80 -63.97
CA VAL A 773 22.83 -7.04 -64.07
C VAL A 773 23.59 -8.29 -64.53
N VAL A 774 23.62 -9.36 -63.69
CA VAL A 774 23.41 -10.82 -63.97
C VAL A 774 23.79 -11.70 -62.73
N ASP A 775 23.10 -12.84 -62.60
CA ASP A 775 22.94 -13.74 -61.44
C ASP A 775 24.07 -14.74 -61.03
N ASN A 776 23.77 -15.47 -59.93
CA ASN A 776 24.23 -16.79 -59.44
C ASN A 776 24.98 -16.72 -58.09
N GLU A 777 24.80 -17.63 -57.10
CA GLU A 777 24.05 -18.90 -57.06
C GLU A 777 23.54 -19.22 -55.63
N ILE A 778 22.75 -20.29 -55.46
CA ILE A 778 22.06 -20.67 -54.20
C ILE A 778 22.91 -21.64 -53.35
N GLU A 779 22.94 -21.46 -52.02
CA GLU A 779 23.00 -22.59 -51.08
C GLU A 779 22.32 -22.23 -49.73
N ASP A 780 21.57 -23.19 -49.16
CA ASP A 780 20.77 -23.01 -47.93
C ASP A 780 21.63 -22.94 -46.65
N ILE A 781 21.12 -22.28 -45.59
CA ILE A 781 20.97 -22.82 -44.22
C ILE A 781 20.34 -21.76 -43.28
N ILE A 782 19.13 -22.08 -42.80
CA ILE A 782 18.48 -21.74 -41.52
C ILE A 782 18.75 -20.33 -40.92
N ILE A 783 17.71 -19.49 -40.90
CA ILE A 783 17.54 -18.38 -39.95
C ILE A 783 16.29 -18.65 -39.10
N ASN A 784 16.40 -18.51 -37.78
CA ASN A 784 15.25 -18.43 -36.89
C ASN A 784 14.67 -17.01 -36.95
N GLU A 785 13.40 -16.87 -37.32
CA GLU A 785 12.70 -15.59 -37.22
C GLU A 785 12.16 -15.38 -35.79
N SER A 786 12.47 -14.22 -35.23
CA SER A 786 11.85 -13.69 -34.02
C SER A 786 10.86 -12.58 -34.37
N GLU A 787 9.78 -12.54 -33.58
CA GLU A 787 8.85 -11.42 -33.36
C GLU A 787 7.58 -11.24 -34.24
N GLU A 788 6.49 -11.12 -33.47
CA GLU A 788 5.20 -10.47 -33.67
C GLU A 788 4.27 -10.81 -34.87
N ASN A 789 3.17 -11.48 -34.52
CA ASN A 789 1.84 -10.98 -34.89
C ASN A 789 0.88 -11.15 -33.70
N GLN A 790 0.38 -10.02 -33.17
CA GLN A 790 -0.42 -9.99 -31.96
C GLN A 790 -1.76 -10.73 -32.12
N GLY A 791 -1.97 -11.76 -31.29
CA GLY A 791 -3.25 -12.45 -31.17
C GLY A 791 -4.26 -11.60 -30.39
N ASN A 792 -5.52 -11.59 -30.82
CA ASN A 792 -6.59 -10.91 -30.08
C ASN A 792 -6.87 -11.67 -28.77
N PRO A 793 -6.59 -11.10 -27.58
CA PRO A 793 -6.67 -11.82 -26.30
C PRO A 793 -8.10 -12.30 -25.98
N LEU A 794 -9.11 -11.62 -26.50
CA LEU A 794 -10.51 -12.00 -26.36
C LEU A 794 -10.83 -13.31 -27.10
N LEU A 795 -10.11 -13.61 -28.19
CA LEU A 795 -10.26 -14.88 -28.93
C LEU A 795 -9.60 -16.05 -28.20
N GLU A 796 -8.48 -15.80 -27.51
CA GLU A 796 -7.74 -16.80 -26.74
C GLU A 796 -8.48 -17.14 -25.42
N PHE A 797 -9.01 -16.13 -24.74
CA PHE A 797 -9.93 -16.30 -23.60
C PHE A 797 -11.10 -17.24 -23.94
N PHE A 798 -11.80 -17.00 -25.05
CA PHE A 798 -12.89 -17.90 -25.48
C PHE A 798 -12.41 -19.30 -25.90
N ARG A 799 -11.17 -19.45 -26.38
CA ARG A 799 -10.61 -20.75 -26.75
C ARG A 799 -10.27 -21.59 -25.52
N ASN A 800 -9.72 -20.96 -24.48
CA ASN A 800 -9.46 -21.59 -23.19
C ASN A 800 -10.77 -21.91 -22.44
N LEU A 801 -11.76 -21.02 -22.49
CA LEU A 801 -13.09 -21.28 -21.94
C LEU A 801 -13.75 -22.53 -22.58
N ILE A 802 -13.68 -22.67 -23.90
CA ILE A 802 -14.24 -23.84 -24.61
C ILE A 802 -13.49 -25.14 -24.30
N ASN A 803 -12.17 -25.07 -24.08
CA ASN A 803 -11.38 -26.24 -23.69
C ASN A 803 -11.64 -26.67 -22.23
N ARG A 804 -11.91 -25.71 -21.32
CA ARG A 804 -12.25 -25.97 -19.89
C ARG A 804 -13.61 -26.67 -19.70
N PHE A 805 -14.49 -26.66 -20.71
CA PHE A 805 -15.81 -27.32 -20.69
C PHE A 805 -15.90 -28.62 -21.51
N ARG A 806 -14.82 -29.40 -21.57
CA ARG A 806 -14.88 -30.82 -21.99
C ARG A 806 -15.00 -31.74 -20.76
N PRO A 807 -16.20 -32.16 -20.33
CA PRO A 807 -16.30 -33.33 -19.48
C PRO A 807 -15.93 -34.59 -20.28
N ASN A 808 -14.98 -35.37 -19.77
CA ASN A 808 -14.68 -36.71 -20.29
C ASN A 808 -15.81 -37.67 -19.93
N ILE A 809 -16.93 -37.61 -20.64
CA ILE A 809 -18.01 -38.61 -20.53
C ILE A 809 -17.61 -39.87 -21.33
N THR A 810 -16.66 -40.64 -20.79
CA THR A 810 -16.55 -42.06 -21.11
C THR A 810 -17.66 -42.79 -20.35
N GLY A 811 -18.68 -43.24 -21.09
CA GLY A 811 -20.02 -43.41 -20.52
C GLY A 811 -20.25 -44.63 -19.63
N ALA A 812 -21.24 -44.50 -18.74
CA ALA A 812 -21.90 -45.59 -18.04
C ALA A 812 -23.43 -45.51 -18.21
N ALA A 813 -24.02 -46.67 -18.50
CA ALA A 813 -25.41 -47.11 -18.34
C ALA A 813 -26.59 -46.13 -18.55
N ILE A 814 -27.34 -46.39 -19.63
CA ILE A 814 -28.77 -46.04 -19.76
C ILE A 814 -29.59 -46.95 -18.82
N GLY A 815 -30.34 -46.39 -17.85
CA GLY A 815 -31.36 -47.16 -17.11
C GLY A 815 -31.82 -46.59 -15.76
N GLY A 816 -32.78 -45.66 -15.76
CA GLY A 816 -33.44 -45.12 -14.56
C GLY A 816 -34.50 -44.06 -14.93
N PRO A 817 -35.59 -43.87 -14.16
CA PRO A 817 -36.78 -43.18 -14.67
C PRO A 817 -36.64 -41.66 -14.80
N GLU A 818 -37.39 -41.11 -15.76
CA GLU A 818 -37.33 -39.73 -16.24
C GLU A 818 -37.64 -38.68 -15.15
N SER A 819 -36.64 -37.86 -14.79
CA SER A 819 -36.88 -36.61 -14.06
C SER A 819 -37.04 -35.44 -15.05
N LYS A 820 -37.85 -34.44 -14.68
CA LYS A 820 -38.07 -33.23 -15.52
C LYS A 820 -36.81 -32.37 -15.67
N GLN A 821 -35.80 -32.55 -14.82
CA GLN A 821 -34.56 -31.77 -14.85
C GLN A 821 -33.72 -32.06 -16.10
N THR A 822 -33.61 -33.31 -16.55
CA THR A 822 -32.79 -33.66 -17.73
C THR A 822 -33.29 -32.99 -19.01
N ILE A 823 -34.61 -32.78 -19.13
CA ILE A 823 -35.21 -32.03 -20.24
C ILE A 823 -34.92 -30.53 -20.12
N ALA A 824 -34.92 -29.97 -18.90
CA ALA A 824 -34.59 -28.57 -18.65
C ALA A 824 -33.13 -28.26 -19.01
N TYR A 825 -32.17 -29.08 -18.56
CA TYR A 825 -30.74 -28.92 -18.90
C TYR A 825 -30.49 -29.05 -20.41
N GLY A 826 -31.14 -30.01 -21.08
CA GLY A 826 -31.06 -30.17 -22.53
C GLY A 826 -31.58 -28.94 -23.31
N LEU A 827 -32.68 -28.35 -22.87
CA LEU A 827 -33.22 -27.12 -23.47
C LEU A 827 -32.35 -25.89 -23.20
N LEU A 828 -31.74 -25.79 -22.02
CA LEU A 828 -30.86 -24.68 -21.63
C LEU A 828 -29.56 -24.70 -22.44
N PHE A 829 -28.97 -25.88 -22.64
CA PHE A 829 -27.80 -26.07 -23.49
C PHE A 829 -28.07 -25.74 -24.97
N ILE A 830 -29.21 -26.21 -25.52
CA ILE A 830 -29.65 -25.84 -26.87
C ILE A 830 -29.86 -24.31 -26.99
N GLY A 831 -30.42 -23.68 -25.97
CA GLY A 831 -30.59 -22.23 -25.89
C GLY A 831 -29.25 -21.50 -26.01
N LEU A 832 -28.28 -21.82 -25.14
CA LEU A 832 -26.95 -21.19 -25.13
C LEU A 832 -26.22 -21.35 -26.46
N VAL A 833 -26.22 -22.55 -27.05
CA VAL A 833 -25.60 -22.80 -28.36
C VAL A 833 -26.27 -21.99 -29.48
N VAL A 834 -27.61 -21.91 -29.51
CA VAL A 834 -28.35 -21.15 -30.52
C VAL A 834 -28.13 -19.65 -30.37
N PHE A 835 -28.19 -19.10 -29.15
CA PHE A 835 -27.95 -17.67 -28.90
C PHE A 835 -26.50 -17.27 -29.17
N GLY A 836 -25.51 -18.09 -28.80
CA GLY A 836 -24.11 -17.89 -29.15
C GLY A 836 -23.89 -17.86 -30.68
N TRP A 837 -24.49 -18.79 -31.42
CA TRP A 837 -24.38 -18.83 -32.88
C TRP A 837 -25.07 -17.64 -33.59
N ILE A 838 -26.18 -17.14 -33.03
CA ILE A 838 -26.84 -15.90 -33.48
C ILE A 838 -25.97 -14.68 -33.20
N GLY A 839 -25.31 -14.61 -32.03
CA GLY A 839 -24.36 -13.56 -31.67
C GLY A 839 -23.18 -13.48 -32.63
N LEU A 840 -22.52 -14.62 -32.91
CA LEU A 840 -21.44 -14.72 -33.89
C LEU A 840 -21.86 -14.31 -35.31
N ARG A 841 -23.10 -14.62 -35.73
CA ARG A 841 -23.64 -14.11 -37.01
C ARG A 841 -23.87 -12.61 -37.03
N PHE A 842 -24.24 -12.00 -35.89
CA PHE A 842 -24.40 -10.54 -35.79
C PHE A 842 -23.07 -9.80 -35.84
N LEU A 843 -22.03 -10.34 -35.20
CA LEU A 843 -20.67 -9.78 -35.22
C LEU A 843 -20.07 -9.82 -36.63
N ARG A 844 -20.10 -10.97 -37.32
CA ARG A 844 -19.66 -11.10 -38.72
C ARG A 844 -20.39 -10.17 -39.71
N LYS A 845 -21.63 -9.77 -39.40
CA LYS A 845 -22.39 -8.84 -40.26
C LYS A 845 -22.00 -7.37 -40.04
N LYS A 846 -21.33 -7.04 -38.93
CA LYS A 846 -20.91 -5.67 -38.61
C LYS A 846 -19.58 -5.31 -39.30
N GLU A 847 -18.62 -6.23 -39.35
CA GLU A 847 -17.35 -6.07 -40.10
C GLU A 847 -17.56 -5.91 -41.61
N SER A 848 -18.65 -6.48 -42.15
CA SER A 848 -19.03 -6.33 -43.56
C SER A 848 -19.56 -4.94 -43.95
N ILE A 849 -19.79 -4.03 -42.99
CA ILE A 849 -20.40 -2.71 -43.23
C ILE A 849 -19.41 -1.56 -42.96
N THR A 850 -18.30 -1.79 -42.26
CA THR A 850 -17.21 -0.82 -42.05
C THR A 850 -16.08 -0.88 -43.10
N ARG A 851 -16.30 -1.59 -44.22
CA ARG A 851 -15.51 -1.45 -45.47
C ARG A 851 -16.40 -1.07 -46.65
N ARG A 852 -17.02 0.12 -46.58
CA ARG A 852 -17.58 0.84 -47.72
C ARG A 852 -17.75 2.33 -47.43
#